data_AF-A0A3M2S2U2-F1
#
_entry.id   AF-A0A3M2S2U2-F1
#
_cell.length_a   1.000
_cell.length_b   1.000
_cell.length_c   1.000
_cell.angle_alpha   90.00
_cell.angle_beta   90.00
_cell.angle_gamma   90.00
#
_symmetry.space_group_name_H-M   'P 1'
#
loop_
_entity.id
_entity.type
_entity.pdbx_description
1 polymer ?
#
loop_
_entity_poly.entity_id
_entity_poly.type
_entity_poly.pdbx_seq_one_letter_code
_entity_poly.pdbx_strand_id
1 'polypeptide(L)'
;MSRCDTYCALCGVLIGYRGFAFETDEYDQTRLAENGTGWISDVWLIRRHPTSLKVSLFGPASLMRRLFNVFVFPPQDQLRSKVQAYTWSTECILILPLHTSCYDILCKVASPEVIDLEILFDVLKTHFPVNSGVSLDLDYGAASVFQQDKWAPCHGFEYLVTSPTEIPHVDSLTRSILQDSRLGEQHPFPSYEWVNLAQDGVIRAVPPEVLERIASYLDAKDLCSFRLVSKQFVAATSANSFWRSRVSLDTPWMAEFLDRSDIQHDDVDWRKLYQTLREIVVEKPSSPYIPGIRNRCRIWELCTNLMKEYHSLEKKQNTELTNPPILSGACCCPIRRLRYPIDKPTITKNAGLIRGYGDLSSAQPIFSTYWTASGELAGIGTRWYKDGTPTTLGSKDLFDVCQELEMPKDDWIFRLIFTIQDAAPACTAGNGGLHRRIVGLKVIFSKRSPVQFGQSQGYKRVLCASENHFTVGIRATWSPGKPLAKLAILQQNVVNVPPEIQTRLKLEIRCPLSSGIRRFLWKNEVPPDQFHLGYRNRVGDWDEWLMEPLIFGTTDEELSEITSIAADVHLGGFEIVYKNGTRRGIGPRRHAMKHLSIDGPGGERIRFAWVESTGAGFLTNRGRQLVLGRLGPTPKPFPSLKLDRSRPCCTGHGLTGIFCHWSKTQDLDFLDALSASLPGVQEARPSIDCHGSYWDPAPPMRLFREASMAYGYRVKYNEETGVVEANSSEAPIVSWLDCERVLESIQATFCHRTKTSQIPLVALSFRYADSHVTTVGPSEFYAPSSTEQDVGLHYTHDTWDVQGSQLKTLRLWTNASQTLTGLQFLAQSGAESPRWGDCETEGPVELDLQTSSEGWAKGLKVFIDSDGKNTREDYVVVGIQLLEIESSST
;
A
#
# COMPACT_ATOMS: atom_id res chain seq x y z
N MET A 1 -18.13 7.19 -8.78
CA MET A 1 -18.41 5.74 -8.78
C MET A 1 -19.87 5.59 -8.37
N SER A 2 -20.69 4.95 -9.21
CA SER A 2 -22.06 4.58 -8.85
C SER A 2 -22.04 3.67 -7.62
N ARG A 3 -23.09 3.72 -6.80
CA ARG A 3 -23.23 2.88 -5.61
C ARG A 3 -23.45 1.44 -6.05
N CYS A 4 -22.53 0.52 -5.74
CA CYS A 4 -22.73 -0.92 -5.94
C CYS A 4 -22.99 -1.62 -4.60
N ASP A 5 -23.99 -2.51 -4.54
CA ASP A 5 -24.25 -3.33 -3.34
C ASP A 5 -23.19 -4.42 -3.17
N THR A 6 -23.01 -4.89 -1.93
CA THR A 6 -22.11 -6.01 -1.59
C THR A 6 -22.91 -7.30 -1.48
N TYR A 7 -22.44 -8.41 -2.05
CA TYR A 7 -23.14 -9.69 -2.02
C TYR A 7 -22.42 -10.75 -1.18
N CYS A 8 -23.15 -11.71 -0.63
CA CYS A 8 -22.59 -12.85 0.09
C CYS A 8 -21.87 -13.81 -0.87
N ALA A 9 -20.67 -14.26 -0.49
CA ALA A 9 -19.84 -15.12 -1.33
C ALA A 9 -20.46 -16.51 -1.60
N LEU A 10 -21.36 -17.01 -0.75
CA LEU A 10 -21.99 -18.32 -0.89
C LEU A 10 -23.35 -18.31 -1.59
N CYS A 11 -24.21 -17.32 -1.31
CA CYS A 11 -25.59 -17.31 -1.83
C CYS A 11 -25.86 -16.21 -2.86
N GLY A 12 -24.94 -15.26 -3.05
CA GLY A 12 -25.10 -14.17 -4.01
C GLY A 12 -26.22 -13.18 -3.69
N VAL A 13 -26.79 -13.24 -2.50
CA VAL A 13 -27.80 -12.27 -2.04
C VAL A 13 -27.08 -11.08 -1.42
N LEU A 14 -27.71 -9.90 -1.48
CA LEU A 14 -27.19 -8.66 -0.90
C LEU A 14 -26.84 -8.83 0.58
N ILE A 15 -25.87 -8.06 1.05
CA ILE A 15 -25.52 -7.91 2.47
C ILE A 15 -26.11 -6.60 2.99
N GLY A 16 -26.94 -6.70 4.02
CA GLY A 16 -27.63 -5.57 4.63
C GLY A 16 -26.71 -4.77 5.55
N TYR A 17 -26.93 -3.45 5.61
CA TYR A 17 -26.42 -2.64 6.73
C TYR A 17 -27.38 -2.74 7.91
N ARG A 18 -26.90 -2.39 9.12
CA ARG A 18 -27.75 -2.43 10.33
C ARG A 18 -28.96 -1.49 10.22
N GLY A 19 -30.17 -2.04 10.28
CA GLY A 19 -31.43 -1.30 10.08
C GLY A 19 -31.82 -1.14 8.61
N PHE A 20 -31.28 -1.96 7.71
CA PHE A 20 -31.75 -2.12 6.34
C PHE A 20 -33.17 -2.72 6.34
N ALA A 21 -34.05 -2.14 5.53
CA ALA A 21 -35.39 -2.65 5.25
C ALA A 21 -35.65 -2.46 3.75
N PHE A 22 -36.34 -3.42 3.14
CA PHE A 22 -36.76 -3.29 1.74
C PHE A 22 -37.79 -2.17 1.62
N GLU A 23 -37.67 -1.35 0.57
CA GLU A 23 -38.71 -0.37 0.23
C GLU A 23 -39.99 -1.11 -0.15
N THR A 24 -41.11 -0.57 0.29
CA THR A 24 -42.35 -1.30 0.62
C THR A 24 -43.20 -1.72 -0.58
N ASP A 25 -42.87 -1.27 -1.79
CA ASP A 25 -43.81 -1.24 -2.91
C ASP A 25 -43.49 -2.27 -4.01
N GLU A 26 -42.32 -2.94 -3.95
CA GLU A 26 -41.83 -3.82 -5.03
C GLU A 26 -41.83 -5.33 -4.69
N TYR A 27 -41.84 -5.69 -3.41
CA TYR A 27 -42.03 -7.07 -2.93
C TYR A 27 -43.41 -7.24 -2.30
N ASP A 28 -43.96 -8.45 -2.36
CA ASP A 28 -45.20 -8.76 -1.62
C ASP A 28 -44.93 -8.83 -0.11
N GLN A 29 -45.36 -7.81 0.63
CA GLN A 29 -45.18 -7.74 2.08
C GLN A 29 -45.87 -8.87 2.82
N THR A 30 -46.97 -9.41 2.29
CA THR A 30 -47.66 -10.54 2.93
C THR A 30 -46.80 -11.80 2.93
N ARG A 31 -45.91 -11.93 1.92
CA ARG A 31 -44.94 -13.02 1.80
C ARG A 31 -43.68 -12.80 2.64
N LEU A 32 -43.30 -11.55 2.93
CA LEU A 32 -42.08 -11.20 3.67
C LEU A 32 -42.27 -11.04 5.18
N ALA A 33 -43.44 -10.56 5.64
CA ALA A 33 -43.69 -10.20 7.03
C ALA A 33 -43.53 -11.37 8.02
N GLU A 34 -43.82 -12.60 7.58
CA GLU A 34 -43.67 -13.79 8.40
C GLU A 34 -42.23 -14.33 8.40
N ASN A 35 -41.42 -14.00 7.39
CA ASN A 35 -40.29 -14.81 6.92
C ASN A 35 -38.90 -14.22 7.19
N GLY A 36 -38.79 -13.28 8.14
CA GLY A 36 -37.55 -12.78 8.74
C GLY A 36 -36.40 -12.48 7.77
N THR A 37 -36.31 -11.26 7.23
CA THR A 37 -35.19 -10.82 6.36
C THR A 37 -33.94 -10.39 7.13
N GLY A 38 -33.97 -10.44 8.47
CA GLY A 38 -32.89 -9.96 9.35
C GLY A 38 -31.54 -10.64 9.13
N TRP A 39 -31.54 -11.91 8.74
CA TRP A 39 -30.33 -12.72 8.48
C TRP A 39 -29.39 -12.12 7.43
N ILE A 40 -29.91 -11.27 6.54
CA ILE A 40 -29.14 -10.56 5.51
C ILE A 40 -28.14 -9.56 6.13
N SER A 41 -28.38 -9.12 7.36
CA SER A 41 -27.45 -8.23 8.09
C SER A 41 -26.43 -9.00 8.93
N ASP A 42 -26.60 -10.32 9.09
CA ASP A 42 -25.75 -11.15 9.94
C ASP A 42 -24.59 -11.75 9.15
N VAL A 43 -23.45 -11.06 9.19
CA VAL A 43 -22.30 -11.35 8.34
C VAL A 43 -21.06 -11.72 9.15
N TRP A 44 -20.41 -12.79 8.73
CA TRP A 44 -19.05 -13.15 9.08
C TRP A 44 -18.11 -12.90 7.91
N LEU A 45 -16.86 -12.58 8.20
CA LEU A 45 -15.83 -12.38 7.21
C LEU A 45 -14.83 -13.53 7.26
N ILE A 46 -14.47 -14.09 6.11
CA ILE A 46 -13.36 -15.04 5.99
C ILE A 46 -12.13 -14.33 5.41
N ARG A 47 -10.97 -14.51 6.04
CA ARG A 47 -9.70 -13.97 5.55
C ARG A 47 -8.51 -14.86 5.87
N ARG A 48 -7.49 -14.79 5.03
CA ARG A 48 -6.14 -15.24 5.39
C ARG A 48 -5.45 -14.15 6.21
N HIS A 49 -4.80 -14.53 7.31
CA HIS A 49 -4.09 -13.56 8.15
C HIS A 49 -2.96 -12.88 7.36
N PRO A 50 -2.75 -11.55 7.50
CA PRO A 50 -1.72 -10.85 6.71
C PRO A 50 -0.29 -11.34 6.99
N THR A 51 -0.05 -11.86 8.19
CA THR A 51 1.28 -12.27 8.65
C THR A 51 1.41 -13.76 8.93
N SER A 52 0.35 -14.57 8.76
CA SER A 52 0.43 -16.02 8.96
C SER A 52 -0.28 -16.76 7.82
N LEU A 53 -0.01 -18.06 7.70
CA LEU A 53 -0.67 -18.92 6.72
C LEU A 53 -2.14 -19.18 7.06
N LYS A 54 -2.51 -18.96 8.32
CA LYS A 54 -3.80 -19.32 8.89
C LYS A 54 -4.94 -18.51 8.29
N VAL A 55 -6.00 -19.22 7.90
CA VAL A 55 -7.29 -18.62 7.57
C VAL A 55 -8.20 -18.65 8.80
N SER A 56 -8.95 -17.56 9.00
CA SER A 56 -9.89 -17.44 10.12
C SER A 56 -11.20 -16.80 9.67
N LEU A 57 -12.29 -17.25 10.27
CA LEU A 57 -13.58 -16.55 10.30
C LEU A 57 -13.59 -15.55 11.45
N PHE A 58 -14.13 -14.36 11.21
CA PHE A 58 -14.25 -13.31 12.23
C PHE A 58 -15.51 -12.48 11.98
N GLY A 59 -16.21 -12.17 13.07
CA GLY A 59 -17.53 -11.56 13.08
C GLY A 59 -18.17 -11.69 14.47
N PRO A 60 -19.40 -11.21 14.66
CA PRO A 60 -20.27 -10.60 13.64
C PRO A 60 -19.75 -9.23 13.17
N ALA A 61 -19.94 -8.92 11.88
CA ALA A 61 -19.55 -7.65 11.27
C ALA A 61 -20.78 -6.96 10.65
N SER A 62 -20.76 -5.63 10.57
CA SER A 62 -21.85 -4.86 9.95
C SER A 62 -21.34 -4.03 8.77
N LEU A 63 -22.10 -4.01 7.68
CA LEU A 63 -21.81 -3.16 6.53
C LEU A 63 -22.06 -1.68 6.86
N MET A 64 -21.14 -0.81 6.44
CA MET A 64 -21.21 0.63 6.69
C MET A 64 -22.07 1.35 5.65
N ARG A 65 -23.19 1.96 6.08
CA ARG A 65 -24.21 2.60 5.20
C ARG A 65 -23.67 3.61 4.17
N ARG A 66 -22.50 4.24 4.39
CA ARG A 66 -21.93 5.28 3.51
C ARG A 66 -20.69 4.85 2.72
N LEU A 67 -20.16 3.63 2.93
CA LEU A 67 -18.94 3.15 2.28
C LEU A 67 -19.16 1.73 1.72
N PHE A 68 -18.97 1.56 0.41
CA PHE A 68 -19.17 0.28 -0.29
C PHE A 68 -18.20 -0.80 0.17
N ASN A 69 -18.71 -2.00 0.39
CA ASN A 69 -17.94 -3.18 0.82
C ASN A 69 -17.13 -2.95 2.12
N VAL A 70 -17.42 -1.92 2.92
CA VAL A 70 -16.68 -1.63 4.17
C VAL A 70 -17.46 -2.13 5.38
N PHE A 71 -16.81 -2.99 6.15
CA PHE A 71 -17.35 -3.62 7.35
C PHE A 71 -16.73 -3.03 8.62
N VAL A 72 -17.55 -2.99 9.68
CA VAL A 72 -17.16 -2.56 11.03
C VAL A 72 -17.56 -3.62 12.05
N PHE A 73 -16.75 -3.72 13.11
CA PHE A 73 -16.96 -4.65 14.22
C PHE A 73 -17.66 -3.96 15.40
N PRO A 74 -18.38 -4.71 16.25
CA PRO A 74 -18.96 -4.20 17.48
C PRO A 74 -17.90 -3.54 18.38
N PRO A 75 -18.26 -2.51 19.18
CA PRO A 75 -17.30 -1.72 19.96
C PRO A 75 -16.49 -2.48 21.03
N GLN A 76 -16.88 -3.72 21.36
CA GLN A 76 -16.23 -4.56 22.37
C GLN A 76 -14.98 -5.29 21.83
N ASP A 77 -14.80 -5.39 20.51
CA ASP A 77 -13.60 -5.96 19.90
C ASP A 77 -12.49 -4.90 19.73
N GLN A 78 -11.27 -5.21 20.18
CA GLN A 78 -10.12 -4.30 20.14
C GLN A 78 -9.65 -3.91 18.72
N LEU A 79 -10.19 -4.52 17.66
CA LEU A 79 -9.99 -4.06 16.28
C LEU A 79 -11.01 -2.96 15.91
N ARG A 80 -10.72 -1.70 16.25
CA ARG A 80 -11.38 -0.52 15.64
C ARG A 80 -10.97 -0.32 14.16
N SER A 81 -10.89 -1.39 13.38
CA SER A 81 -10.48 -1.34 11.97
C SER A 81 -11.69 -1.45 11.05
N LYS A 82 -11.88 -0.45 10.19
CA LYS A 82 -12.71 -0.57 9.00
C LYS A 82 -12.04 -1.55 8.04
N VAL A 83 -12.79 -2.49 7.50
CA VAL A 83 -12.26 -3.56 6.65
C VAL A 83 -13.02 -3.57 5.32
N GLN A 84 -12.32 -3.63 4.19
CA GLN A 84 -12.95 -3.63 2.88
C GLN A 84 -12.97 -5.04 2.25
N ALA A 85 -14.15 -5.56 1.96
CA ALA A 85 -14.35 -6.87 1.31
C ALA A 85 -14.23 -6.79 -0.22
N TYR A 86 -13.98 -7.94 -0.85
CA TYR A 86 -13.79 -8.10 -2.30
C TYR A 86 -12.74 -7.15 -2.92
N THR A 87 -11.79 -6.66 -2.10
CA THR A 87 -10.65 -5.91 -2.61
C THR A 87 -9.48 -6.86 -2.84
N TRP A 88 -9.17 -7.06 -4.11
CA TRP A 88 -7.94 -7.73 -4.54
C TRP A 88 -7.00 -6.68 -5.14
N SER A 89 -6.29 -5.95 -4.29
CA SER A 89 -5.12 -5.18 -4.72
C SER A 89 -3.86 -5.94 -4.33
N THR A 90 -2.71 -5.55 -4.87
CA THR A 90 -1.42 -6.14 -4.48
C THR A 90 -1.05 -5.95 -3.01
N GLU A 91 -1.82 -5.14 -2.28
CA GLU A 91 -1.58 -4.73 -0.89
C GLU A 91 -2.75 -5.02 0.07
N CYS A 92 -3.97 -5.24 -0.46
CA CYS A 92 -5.13 -5.56 0.35
C CYS A 92 -5.25 -7.06 0.57
N ILE A 93 -5.56 -7.43 1.82
CA ILE A 93 -5.89 -8.81 2.18
C ILE A 93 -7.25 -9.12 1.56
N LEU A 94 -7.37 -10.21 0.79
CA LEU A 94 -8.66 -10.66 0.29
C LEU A 94 -9.55 -11.06 1.46
N ILE A 95 -10.72 -10.45 1.51
CA ILE A 95 -11.73 -10.67 2.55
C ILE A 95 -13.05 -10.93 1.85
N LEU A 96 -13.65 -12.06 2.16
CA LEU A 96 -14.92 -12.49 1.57
C LEU A 96 -15.99 -12.48 2.67
N PRO A 97 -17.14 -11.83 2.42
CA PRO A 97 -18.22 -11.79 3.39
C PRO A 97 -19.21 -12.94 3.15
N LEU A 98 -19.70 -13.50 4.25
CA LEU A 98 -20.57 -14.68 4.28
C LEU A 98 -21.72 -14.39 5.25
N HIS A 99 -22.96 -14.68 4.86
CA HIS A 99 -24.04 -14.74 5.84
C HIS A 99 -23.81 -15.91 6.79
N THR A 100 -24.03 -15.72 8.09
CA THR A 100 -23.88 -16.77 9.10
C THR A 100 -24.70 -18.01 8.73
N SER A 101 -25.97 -17.81 8.35
CA SER A 101 -26.88 -18.88 7.90
C SER A 101 -26.35 -19.66 6.69
N CYS A 102 -25.62 -19.01 5.77
CA CYS A 102 -25.04 -19.69 4.61
C CYS A 102 -23.85 -20.58 5.03
N TYR A 103 -23.02 -20.10 5.96
CA TYR A 103 -21.92 -20.90 6.49
C TYR A 103 -22.43 -22.11 7.30
N ASP A 104 -23.53 -21.95 8.04
CA ASP A 104 -24.19 -23.07 8.75
C ASP A 104 -24.68 -24.14 7.78
N ILE A 105 -25.29 -23.73 6.65
CA ILE A 105 -25.69 -24.68 5.60
C ILE A 105 -24.48 -25.39 5.02
N LEU A 106 -23.39 -24.67 4.71
CA LEU A 106 -22.14 -25.28 4.23
C LEU A 106 -21.60 -26.32 5.22
N CYS A 107 -21.62 -26.04 6.52
CA CYS A 107 -21.21 -26.99 7.56
C CYS A 107 -22.12 -28.23 7.59
N LYS A 108 -23.43 -28.07 7.38
CA LYS A 108 -24.37 -29.20 7.27
C LYS A 108 -24.11 -30.06 6.04
N VAL A 109 -23.76 -29.44 4.90
CA VAL A 109 -23.37 -30.18 3.68
C VAL A 109 -22.07 -30.96 3.88
N ALA A 110 -21.11 -30.42 4.63
CA ALA A 110 -19.82 -31.07 4.89
C ALA A 110 -19.86 -32.18 5.96
N SER A 111 -20.85 -32.16 6.86
CA SER A 111 -20.96 -33.09 7.99
C SER A 111 -20.87 -34.57 7.55
N PRO A 112 -20.08 -35.43 8.23
CA PRO A 112 -19.43 -35.23 9.54
C PRO A 112 -18.04 -34.59 9.50
N GLU A 113 -17.56 -34.14 8.33
CA GLU A 113 -16.20 -33.62 8.17
C GLU A 113 -16.06 -32.20 8.71
N VAL A 114 -14.95 -31.91 9.40
CA VAL A 114 -14.60 -30.55 9.82
C VAL A 114 -13.98 -29.84 8.61
N ILE A 115 -14.58 -28.72 8.21
CA ILE A 115 -14.11 -27.93 7.06
C ILE A 115 -12.77 -27.28 7.40
N ASP A 116 -11.73 -27.54 6.58
CA ASP A 116 -10.50 -26.77 6.60
C ASP A 116 -10.72 -25.40 5.93
N LEU A 117 -10.69 -24.35 6.75
CA LEU A 117 -10.89 -22.98 6.27
C LEU A 117 -9.81 -22.53 5.26
N GLU A 118 -8.60 -23.11 5.29
CA GLU A 118 -7.55 -22.78 4.33
C GLU A 118 -7.88 -23.30 2.93
N ILE A 119 -8.33 -24.54 2.84
CA ILE A 119 -8.76 -25.16 1.58
C ILE A 119 -10.02 -24.47 1.07
N LEU A 120 -11.01 -24.24 1.93
CA LEU A 120 -12.23 -23.51 1.58
C LEU A 120 -11.92 -22.12 1.01
N PHE A 121 -11.02 -21.37 1.66
CA PHE A 121 -10.65 -20.04 1.19
C PHE A 121 -9.94 -20.07 -0.16
N ASP A 122 -9.10 -21.08 -0.41
CA ASP A 122 -8.44 -21.22 -1.71
C ASP A 122 -9.41 -21.64 -2.82
N VAL A 123 -10.46 -22.43 -2.52
CA VAL A 123 -11.57 -22.70 -3.45
C VAL A 123 -12.36 -21.42 -3.74
N LEU A 124 -12.80 -20.68 -2.73
CA LEU A 124 -13.54 -19.43 -2.95
C LEU A 124 -12.72 -18.42 -3.76
N LYS A 125 -11.40 -18.42 -3.58
CA LYS A 125 -10.47 -17.56 -4.33
C LYS A 125 -10.39 -17.90 -5.81
N THR A 126 -10.60 -19.15 -6.24
CA THR A 126 -10.57 -19.49 -7.68
C THR A 126 -11.72 -18.85 -8.45
N HIS A 127 -12.81 -18.53 -7.76
CA HIS A 127 -13.99 -17.87 -8.31
C HIS A 127 -13.94 -16.35 -8.18
N PHE A 128 -12.77 -15.75 -7.92
CA PHE A 128 -12.67 -14.29 -7.77
C PHE A 128 -12.59 -13.58 -9.14
N PRO A 129 -13.43 -12.56 -9.42
CA PRO A 129 -13.48 -11.91 -10.72
C PRO A 129 -12.19 -11.14 -11.05
N VAL A 130 -11.81 -11.11 -12.35
CA VAL A 130 -10.51 -10.62 -12.84
C VAL A 130 -10.23 -9.15 -12.49
N ASN A 131 -11.26 -8.30 -12.40
CA ASN A 131 -11.18 -6.84 -12.33
C ASN A 131 -11.67 -6.21 -11.01
N SER A 132 -11.66 -6.95 -9.90
CA SER A 132 -12.37 -6.61 -8.64
C SER A 132 -13.89 -6.65 -8.80
N GLY A 133 -14.61 -7.00 -7.73
CA GLY A 133 -16.05 -7.25 -7.81
C GLY A 133 -16.75 -7.03 -6.48
N VAL A 134 -18.05 -7.34 -6.47
CA VAL A 134 -18.93 -7.27 -5.28
C VAL A 134 -19.51 -8.65 -4.90
N SER A 135 -19.18 -9.67 -5.69
CA SER A 135 -19.54 -11.09 -5.55
C SER A 135 -18.41 -11.97 -6.12
N LEU A 136 -18.50 -13.29 -5.90
CA LEU A 136 -17.67 -14.26 -6.64
C LEU A 136 -18.34 -14.60 -7.99
N ASP A 137 -17.55 -15.07 -8.94
CA ASP A 137 -17.98 -15.59 -10.23
C ASP A 137 -18.53 -17.02 -10.08
N LEU A 138 -19.62 -17.13 -9.31
CA LEU A 138 -20.37 -18.36 -9.08
C LEU A 138 -21.75 -18.22 -9.71
N ASP A 139 -22.29 -19.34 -10.22
CA ASP A 139 -23.70 -19.40 -10.62
C ASP A 139 -24.59 -19.44 -9.37
N TYR A 140 -25.04 -18.29 -8.87
CA TYR A 140 -25.95 -18.20 -7.73
C TYR A 140 -27.41 -18.54 -8.06
N GLY A 141 -27.68 -19.11 -9.24
CA GLY A 141 -29.02 -19.35 -9.76
C GLY A 141 -29.77 -18.05 -10.01
N ALA A 142 -31.05 -18.01 -9.63
CA ALA A 142 -31.90 -16.83 -9.85
C ALA A 142 -31.35 -15.54 -9.22
N ALA A 143 -30.55 -15.62 -8.14
CA ALA A 143 -29.96 -14.44 -7.51
C ALA A 143 -29.01 -13.67 -8.44
N SER A 144 -28.30 -14.35 -9.34
CA SER A 144 -27.36 -13.72 -10.27
C SER A 144 -28.04 -12.68 -11.17
N VAL A 145 -29.32 -12.88 -11.51
CA VAL A 145 -30.10 -11.98 -12.37
C VAL A 145 -30.37 -10.62 -11.69
N PHE A 146 -30.40 -10.61 -10.35
CA PHE A 146 -30.71 -9.43 -9.55
C PHE A 146 -29.44 -8.69 -9.05
N GLN A 147 -28.24 -9.20 -9.35
CA GLN A 147 -26.95 -8.56 -9.06
C GLN A 147 -26.60 -7.51 -10.14
N GLN A 148 -27.33 -6.38 -10.15
CA GLN A 148 -27.05 -5.25 -11.04
C GLN A 148 -26.23 -4.16 -10.31
N ASP A 149 -26.30 -2.90 -10.76
CA ASP A 149 -25.71 -1.76 -10.02
C ASP A 149 -26.27 -1.65 -8.60
N LYS A 150 -27.52 -2.07 -8.39
CA LYS A 150 -28.13 -2.30 -7.08
C LYS A 150 -28.93 -3.59 -7.13
N TRP A 151 -29.16 -4.20 -5.97
CA TRP A 151 -30.12 -5.29 -5.85
C TRP A 151 -31.50 -4.82 -6.31
N ALA A 152 -32.07 -5.51 -7.29
CA ALA A 152 -33.39 -5.20 -7.82
C ALA A 152 -34.45 -6.08 -7.14
N PRO A 153 -35.35 -5.50 -6.31
CA PRO A 153 -36.52 -6.21 -5.82
C PRO A 153 -37.41 -6.67 -6.98
N CYS A 154 -38.01 -7.86 -6.85
CA CYS A 154 -38.87 -8.41 -7.90
C CYS A 154 -39.94 -9.33 -7.30
N HIS A 155 -41.20 -9.02 -7.60
CA HIS A 155 -42.34 -9.83 -7.18
C HIS A 155 -42.21 -11.28 -7.64
N GLY A 156 -42.45 -12.24 -6.74
CA GLY A 156 -42.29 -13.68 -6.98
C GLY A 156 -40.89 -14.24 -6.68
N PHE A 157 -39.93 -13.38 -6.34
CA PHE A 157 -38.56 -13.76 -5.94
C PHE A 157 -38.25 -13.45 -4.48
N GLU A 158 -39.28 -13.22 -3.64
CA GLU A 158 -39.16 -12.95 -2.20
C GLU A 158 -38.36 -14.04 -1.48
N TYR A 159 -38.44 -15.28 -1.98
CA TYR A 159 -37.69 -16.40 -1.41
C TYR A 159 -36.18 -16.18 -1.35
N LEU A 160 -35.59 -15.37 -2.25
CA LEU A 160 -34.15 -15.10 -2.23
C LEU A 160 -33.70 -14.37 -0.96
N VAL A 161 -34.58 -13.54 -0.38
CA VAL A 161 -34.29 -12.69 0.78
C VAL A 161 -34.88 -13.24 2.09
N THR A 162 -35.66 -14.31 2.03
CA THR A 162 -36.17 -15.05 3.19
C THR A 162 -35.08 -15.90 3.85
N SER A 163 -35.13 -16.02 5.19
CA SER A 163 -34.17 -16.84 5.93
C SER A 163 -34.18 -18.32 5.51
N PRO A 164 -33.02 -18.91 5.16
CA PRO A 164 -32.91 -20.32 4.78
C PRO A 164 -32.72 -21.26 5.99
N THR A 165 -32.61 -20.71 7.20
CA THR A 165 -32.40 -21.45 8.45
C THR A 165 -33.50 -21.22 9.48
N GLU A 166 -33.98 -19.99 9.60
CA GLU A 166 -35.09 -19.62 10.48
C GLU A 166 -36.39 -19.60 9.67
N ILE A 167 -36.93 -20.80 9.42
CA ILE A 167 -38.14 -20.96 8.60
C ILE A 167 -39.36 -21.01 9.53
N PRO A 168 -40.23 -19.98 9.53
CA PRO A 168 -41.41 -19.95 10.38
C PRO A 168 -42.34 -21.14 10.14
N HIS A 169 -42.92 -21.67 11.21
CA HIS A 169 -43.90 -22.76 11.16
C HIS A 169 -43.44 -24.05 10.45
N VAL A 170 -42.15 -24.20 10.13
CA VAL A 170 -41.61 -25.35 9.38
C VAL A 170 -41.93 -26.68 10.05
N ASP A 171 -41.88 -26.76 11.38
CA ASP A 171 -42.18 -27.99 12.13
C ASP A 171 -43.67 -28.36 12.04
N SER A 172 -44.57 -27.36 12.17
CA SER A 172 -46.01 -27.57 12.05
C SER A 172 -46.40 -28.02 10.64
N LEU A 173 -45.77 -27.42 9.64
CA LEU A 173 -46.02 -27.73 8.24
C LEU A 173 -45.42 -29.07 7.84
N THR A 174 -44.22 -29.39 8.31
CA THR A 174 -43.61 -30.71 8.12
C THR A 174 -44.51 -31.79 8.71
N ARG A 175 -45.08 -31.55 9.89
CA ARG A 175 -46.09 -32.43 10.49
C ARG A 175 -47.35 -32.57 9.62
N SER A 176 -47.87 -31.47 9.05
CA SER A 176 -49.00 -31.50 8.13
C SER A 176 -48.70 -32.29 6.86
N ILE A 177 -47.55 -32.04 6.21
CA ILE A 177 -47.14 -32.74 4.99
C ILE A 177 -46.99 -34.24 5.26
N LEU A 178 -46.43 -34.62 6.41
CA LEU A 178 -46.30 -36.02 6.83
C LEU A 178 -47.66 -36.64 7.16
N GLN A 179 -48.60 -35.89 7.75
CA GLN A 179 -49.97 -36.35 8.00
C GLN A 179 -50.75 -36.56 6.69
N ASP A 180 -50.65 -35.62 5.75
CA ASP A 180 -51.26 -35.71 4.42
C ASP A 180 -50.65 -36.85 3.60
N SER A 181 -49.42 -37.22 3.91
CA SER A 181 -48.69 -38.34 3.29
C SER A 181 -48.85 -39.65 4.05
N ARG A 182 -49.82 -39.80 4.97
CA ARG A 182 -50.05 -41.09 5.65
C ARG A 182 -50.62 -42.15 4.70
N LEU A 183 -50.20 -43.39 4.90
CA LEU A 183 -50.77 -44.59 4.25
C LEU A 183 -52.22 -44.77 4.73
N GLY A 184 -53.19 -44.12 4.08
CA GLY A 184 -54.57 -44.06 4.58
C GLY A 184 -55.69 -43.92 3.53
N GLU A 185 -55.41 -43.53 2.29
CA GLU A 185 -56.41 -43.59 1.21
C GLU A 185 -55.80 -44.28 -0.01
N GLN A 186 -56.24 -45.52 -0.26
CA GLN A 186 -56.09 -46.12 -1.58
C GLN A 186 -56.96 -45.32 -2.55
N HIS A 187 -56.41 -44.30 -3.20
CA HIS A 187 -57.01 -43.85 -4.43
C HIS A 187 -56.89 -45.01 -5.44
N PRO A 188 -58.00 -45.50 -6.01
CA PRO A 188 -57.91 -46.47 -7.09
C PRO A 188 -57.02 -45.84 -8.16
N PHE A 189 -55.95 -46.56 -8.54
CA PHE A 189 -55.09 -46.14 -9.64
C PHE A 189 -55.99 -45.71 -10.80
N PRO A 190 -55.84 -44.49 -11.36
CA PRO A 190 -56.53 -44.18 -12.58
C PRO A 190 -56.10 -45.25 -13.58
N SER A 191 -57.03 -46.03 -14.10
CA SER A 191 -56.75 -46.90 -15.24
C SER A 191 -56.51 -45.98 -16.42
N TYR A 192 -55.30 -45.44 -16.52
CA TYR A 192 -54.84 -44.86 -17.77
C TYR A 192 -54.98 -45.97 -18.80
N GLU A 193 -55.76 -45.75 -19.84
CA GLU A 193 -55.64 -46.52 -21.08
C GLU A 193 -54.20 -46.31 -21.55
N TRP A 194 -53.34 -47.27 -21.21
CA TRP A 194 -51.95 -47.26 -21.61
C TRP A 194 -51.94 -47.29 -23.13
N VAL A 195 -51.52 -46.18 -23.76
CA VAL A 195 -51.10 -46.17 -25.16
C VAL A 195 -50.25 -47.41 -25.39
N ASN A 196 -50.59 -48.21 -26.41
CA ASN A 196 -49.97 -49.49 -26.75
C ASN A 196 -48.42 -49.43 -26.66
N LEU A 197 -47.87 -49.69 -25.48
CA LEU A 197 -46.43 -49.85 -25.22
C LEU A 197 -46.04 -51.27 -25.62
N ALA A 198 -46.20 -51.57 -26.90
CA ALA A 198 -45.67 -52.76 -27.52
C ALA A 198 -44.20 -52.51 -27.90
N GLN A 199 -43.28 -52.41 -26.93
CA GLN A 199 -41.82 -52.63 -27.10
C GLN A 199 -41.01 -52.42 -25.79
N ASP A 200 -41.26 -53.22 -24.74
CA ASP A 200 -40.33 -53.36 -23.58
C ASP A 200 -39.10 -54.23 -23.94
N GLY A 201 -38.76 -54.42 -25.22
CA GLY A 201 -37.94 -55.56 -25.70
C GLY A 201 -36.57 -55.76 -25.02
N VAL A 202 -35.77 -54.71 -24.89
CA VAL A 202 -34.42 -54.79 -24.30
C VAL A 202 -34.45 -54.66 -22.78
N ILE A 203 -35.34 -53.83 -22.25
CA ILE A 203 -35.47 -53.57 -20.81
C ILE A 203 -36.04 -54.80 -20.09
N ARG A 204 -36.88 -55.60 -20.76
CA ARG A 204 -37.51 -56.81 -20.18
C ARG A 204 -36.54 -57.87 -19.69
N ALA A 205 -35.33 -57.90 -20.25
CA ALA A 205 -34.28 -58.84 -19.89
C ALA A 205 -33.45 -58.38 -18.68
N VAL A 206 -33.64 -57.15 -18.19
CA VAL A 206 -32.89 -56.60 -17.06
C VAL A 206 -33.60 -56.96 -15.75
N PRO A 207 -32.91 -57.56 -14.77
CA PRO A 207 -33.50 -57.88 -13.47
C PRO A 207 -34.04 -56.62 -12.75
N PRO A 208 -35.16 -56.72 -12.01
CA PRO A 208 -35.76 -55.59 -11.29
C PRO A 208 -34.79 -54.85 -10.36
N GLU A 209 -33.86 -55.56 -9.72
CA GLU A 209 -32.86 -55.00 -8.81
C GLU A 209 -31.87 -54.09 -9.56
N VAL A 210 -31.53 -54.46 -10.80
CA VAL A 210 -30.65 -53.66 -11.66
C VAL A 210 -31.41 -52.44 -12.18
N LEU A 211 -32.69 -52.57 -12.50
CA LEU A 211 -33.55 -51.44 -12.89
C LEU A 211 -33.75 -50.45 -11.74
N GLU A 212 -33.97 -50.95 -10.52
CA GLU A 212 -34.05 -50.12 -9.31
C GLU A 212 -32.72 -49.39 -9.07
N ARG A 213 -31.58 -50.08 -9.25
CA ARG A 213 -30.27 -49.46 -9.12
C ARG A 213 -30.03 -48.40 -10.20
N ILE A 214 -30.38 -48.66 -11.45
CA ILE A 214 -30.31 -47.67 -12.54
C ILE A 214 -31.19 -46.46 -12.18
N ALA A 215 -32.44 -46.69 -11.77
CA ALA A 215 -33.37 -45.66 -11.36
C ALA A 215 -32.84 -44.79 -10.21
N SER A 216 -32.06 -45.38 -9.29
CA SER A 216 -31.44 -44.63 -8.19
C SER A 216 -30.40 -43.60 -8.63
N TYR A 217 -29.78 -43.77 -9.81
CA TYR A 217 -28.81 -42.82 -10.38
C TYR A 217 -29.43 -41.79 -11.33
N LEU A 218 -30.69 -41.95 -11.72
CA LEU A 218 -31.36 -41.01 -12.63
C LEU A 218 -31.82 -39.75 -11.91
N ASP A 219 -31.80 -38.61 -12.59
CA ASP A 219 -32.46 -37.41 -12.08
C ASP A 219 -33.99 -37.56 -12.12
N ALA A 220 -34.71 -36.63 -11.48
CA ALA A 220 -36.17 -36.71 -11.40
C ALA A 220 -36.87 -36.66 -12.77
N LYS A 221 -36.30 -35.94 -13.75
CA LYS A 221 -36.88 -35.74 -15.08
C LYS A 221 -36.72 -36.98 -15.94
N ASP A 222 -35.53 -37.56 -15.94
CA ASP A 222 -35.21 -38.81 -16.63
C ASP A 222 -35.98 -39.97 -16.00
N LEU A 223 -36.04 -40.04 -14.67
CA LEU A 223 -36.84 -41.03 -13.96
C LEU A 223 -38.31 -40.96 -14.36
N CYS A 224 -38.90 -39.75 -14.44
CA CYS A 224 -40.27 -39.59 -14.94
C CYS A 224 -40.40 -40.05 -16.40
N SER A 225 -39.44 -39.70 -17.25
CA SER A 225 -39.44 -40.06 -18.67
C SER A 225 -39.36 -41.58 -18.86
N PHE A 226 -38.49 -42.28 -18.14
CA PHE A 226 -38.38 -43.74 -18.14
C PHE A 226 -39.65 -44.41 -17.59
N ARG A 227 -40.29 -43.85 -16.56
CA ARG A 227 -41.56 -44.34 -16.02
C ARG A 227 -42.74 -44.13 -16.98
N LEU A 228 -42.69 -43.12 -17.85
CA LEU A 228 -43.71 -42.90 -18.88
C LEU A 228 -43.60 -43.91 -20.03
N VAL A 229 -42.40 -44.42 -20.33
CA VAL A 229 -42.13 -45.28 -21.50
C VAL A 229 -41.89 -46.75 -21.19
N SER A 230 -41.68 -47.15 -19.93
CA SER A 230 -41.45 -48.56 -19.56
C SER A 230 -42.22 -48.99 -18.31
N LYS A 231 -43.02 -50.06 -18.46
CA LYS A 231 -43.78 -50.65 -17.35
C LYS A 231 -42.86 -51.29 -16.30
N GLN A 232 -41.69 -51.79 -16.71
CA GLN A 232 -40.74 -52.37 -15.77
C GLN A 232 -40.07 -51.32 -14.87
N PHE A 233 -39.76 -50.13 -15.40
CA PHE A 233 -39.29 -49.01 -14.57
C PHE A 233 -40.37 -48.54 -13.60
N VAL A 234 -41.64 -48.55 -14.00
CA VAL A 234 -42.76 -48.26 -13.08
C VAL A 234 -42.79 -49.30 -11.96
N ALA A 235 -42.73 -50.59 -12.29
CA ALA A 235 -42.74 -51.68 -11.31
C ALA A 235 -41.54 -51.60 -10.35
N ALA A 236 -40.31 -51.42 -10.86
CA ALA A 236 -39.07 -51.33 -10.08
C ALA A 236 -39.04 -50.10 -9.15
N THR A 237 -39.79 -49.04 -9.46
CA THR A 237 -39.87 -47.81 -8.66
C THR A 237 -41.18 -47.70 -7.88
N SER A 238 -41.97 -48.77 -7.78
CA SER A 238 -43.26 -48.74 -7.06
C SER A 238 -43.13 -48.98 -5.55
N ALA A 239 -42.00 -49.53 -5.10
CA ALA A 239 -41.76 -49.78 -3.69
C ALA A 239 -41.63 -48.47 -2.87
N ASN A 240 -42.25 -48.43 -1.70
CA ASN A 240 -42.19 -47.26 -0.82
C ASN A 240 -40.75 -47.01 -0.30
N SER A 241 -39.98 -48.08 -0.11
CA SER A 241 -38.55 -48.03 0.27
C SER A 241 -37.67 -47.31 -0.75
N PHE A 242 -37.96 -47.47 -2.05
CA PHE A 242 -37.26 -46.76 -3.12
C PHE A 242 -37.46 -45.24 -2.97
N TRP A 243 -38.70 -44.79 -2.78
CA TRP A 243 -39.00 -43.37 -2.59
C TRP A 243 -38.45 -42.82 -1.28
N ARG A 244 -38.43 -43.62 -0.20
CA ARG A 244 -37.74 -43.26 1.05
C ARG A 244 -36.26 -42.98 0.79
N SER A 245 -35.59 -43.87 0.06
CA SER A 245 -34.19 -43.67 -0.34
C SER A 245 -34.01 -42.42 -1.22
N ARG A 246 -34.95 -42.13 -2.12
CA ARG A 246 -34.90 -40.92 -2.98
C ARG A 246 -35.08 -39.64 -2.17
N VAL A 247 -35.99 -39.60 -1.20
CA VAL A 247 -36.14 -38.44 -0.31
C VAL A 247 -34.83 -38.17 0.44
N SER A 248 -34.19 -39.20 0.99
CA SER A 248 -32.89 -39.04 1.66
C SER A 248 -31.76 -38.54 0.74
N LEU A 249 -31.75 -38.94 -0.54
CA LEU A 249 -30.71 -38.56 -1.50
C LEU A 249 -30.95 -37.20 -2.17
N ASP A 250 -32.17 -36.92 -2.60
CA ASP A 250 -32.51 -35.77 -3.43
C ASP A 250 -32.98 -34.56 -2.61
N THR A 251 -33.39 -34.77 -1.35
CA THR A 251 -33.86 -33.69 -0.47
C THR A 251 -33.08 -33.58 0.86
N PRO A 252 -31.73 -33.65 0.85
CA PRO A 252 -30.92 -33.59 2.07
C PRO A 252 -31.12 -32.27 2.85
N TRP A 253 -31.55 -31.20 2.17
CA TRP A 253 -31.92 -29.93 2.78
C TRP A 253 -33.12 -30.00 3.73
N MET A 254 -33.96 -31.05 3.65
CA MET A 254 -35.08 -31.29 4.58
C MET A 254 -34.78 -32.25 5.73
N ALA A 255 -33.67 -32.99 5.68
CA ALA A 255 -33.45 -34.14 6.56
C ALA A 255 -33.69 -33.80 8.05
N GLU A 256 -33.11 -32.69 8.52
CA GLU A 256 -33.23 -32.27 9.92
C GLU A 256 -34.66 -31.89 10.35
N PHE A 257 -35.54 -31.51 9.43
CA PHE A 257 -36.93 -31.17 9.73
C PHE A 257 -37.80 -32.43 9.74
N LEU A 258 -37.53 -33.36 8.84
CA LEU A 258 -38.23 -34.65 8.77
C LEU A 258 -37.92 -35.51 10.01
N ASP A 259 -36.67 -35.50 10.46
CA ASP A 259 -36.20 -36.29 11.62
C ASP A 259 -36.72 -35.76 12.97
N ARG A 260 -37.22 -34.51 13.04
CA ARG A 260 -37.79 -33.91 14.26
C ARG A 260 -39.25 -34.30 14.52
N SER A 261 -39.89 -34.98 13.57
CA SER A 261 -41.31 -35.30 13.67
C SER A 261 -41.59 -36.48 14.61
N ASP A 262 -42.71 -36.42 15.30
CA ASP A 262 -43.22 -37.44 16.23
C ASP A 262 -43.96 -38.60 15.51
N ILE A 263 -43.96 -38.60 14.17
CA ILE A 263 -44.70 -39.55 13.34
C ILE A 263 -43.82 -40.77 13.05
N GLN A 264 -44.38 -41.98 13.23
CA GLN A 264 -43.68 -43.20 12.83
C GLN A 264 -43.47 -43.21 11.32
N HIS A 265 -42.20 -43.24 10.90
CA HIS A 265 -41.77 -43.21 9.50
C HIS A 265 -42.31 -44.38 8.64
N ASP A 266 -42.82 -45.44 9.27
CA ASP A 266 -43.38 -46.62 8.60
C ASP A 266 -44.80 -46.38 8.06
N ASP A 267 -45.49 -45.33 8.54
CA ASP A 267 -46.84 -44.96 8.11
C ASP A 267 -46.87 -43.93 6.96
N VAL A 268 -45.71 -43.57 6.40
CA VAL A 268 -45.57 -42.49 5.41
C VAL A 268 -45.50 -43.04 3.98
N ASP A 269 -46.32 -42.52 3.07
CA ASP A 269 -46.19 -42.61 1.62
C ASP A 269 -45.04 -41.69 1.16
N TRP A 270 -43.85 -42.28 1.03
CA TRP A 270 -42.64 -41.57 0.66
C TRP A 270 -42.68 -41.04 -0.77
N ARG A 271 -43.50 -41.63 -1.65
CA ARG A 271 -43.68 -41.13 -3.02
C ARG A 271 -44.48 -39.84 -3.01
N LYS A 272 -45.58 -39.80 -2.26
CA LYS A 272 -46.41 -38.59 -2.09
C LYS A 272 -45.59 -37.49 -1.42
N LEU A 273 -44.85 -37.80 -0.36
CA LEU A 273 -43.93 -36.85 0.29
C LEU A 273 -42.89 -36.29 -0.70
N TYR A 274 -42.21 -37.16 -1.45
CA TYR A 274 -41.24 -36.73 -2.47
C TYR A 274 -41.86 -35.79 -3.50
N GLN A 275 -43.06 -36.10 -3.98
CA GLN A 275 -43.79 -35.24 -4.91
C GLN A 275 -44.11 -33.88 -4.27
N THR A 276 -44.68 -33.85 -3.07
CA THR A 276 -45.00 -32.61 -2.35
C THR A 276 -43.77 -31.73 -2.13
N LEU A 277 -42.64 -32.31 -1.73
CA LEU A 277 -41.38 -31.56 -1.55
C LEU A 277 -40.88 -30.95 -2.87
N ARG A 278 -41.00 -31.65 -4.00
CA ARG A 278 -40.66 -31.11 -5.32
C ARG A 278 -41.59 -29.99 -5.75
N GLU A 279 -42.88 -30.09 -5.42
CA GLU A 279 -43.87 -29.07 -5.73
C GLU A 279 -43.65 -27.78 -4.94
N ILE A 280 -43.24 -27.89 -3.67
CA ILE A 280 -42.85 -26.76 -2.82
C ILE A 280 -41.66 -25.99 -3.43
N VAL A 281 -40.63 -26.68 -3.92
CA VAL A 281 -39.44 -26.04 -4.50
C VAL A 281 -39.76 -25.31 -5.82
N VAL A 282 -40.70 -25.85 -6.60
CA VAL A 282 -41.11 -25.28 -7.91
C VAL A 282 -42.29 -24.30 -7.78
N GLU A 283 -42.86 -24.14 -6.58
CA GLU A 283 -44.00 -23.26 -6.29
C GLU A 283 -45.23 -23.59 -7.16
N LYS A 284 -45.68 -24.84 -7.16
CA LYS A 284 -46.94 -25.17 -7.82
C LYS A 284 -48.11 -24.53 -7.07
N PRO A 285 -49.18 -24.05 -7.75
CA PRO A 285 -50.35 -23.45 -7.10
C PRO A 285 -51.05 -24.36 -6.07
N SER A 286 -50.89 -25.68 -6.19
CA SER A 286 -51.45 -26.70 -5.30
C SER A 286 -50.62 -26.95 -4.04
N SER A 287 -49.43 -26.34 -3.91
CA SER A 287 -48.48 -26.60 -2.82
C SER A 287 -48.43 -25.44 -1.82
N PRO A 288 -48.11 -25.71 -0.54
CA PRO A 288 -47.91 -24.64 0.45
C PRO A 288 -46.72 -23.76 0.06
N TYR A 289 -46.91 -22.43 0.06
CA TYR A 289 -45.87 -21.47 -0.26
C TYR A 289 -44.90 -21.29 0.92
N ILE A 290 -43.67 -21.82 0.80
CA ILE A 290 -42.65 -21.75 1.87
C ILE A 290 -41.33 -21.22 1.29
N PRO A 291 -41.17 -19.90 1.22
CA PRO A 291 -40.02 -19.28 0.56
C PRO A 291 -38.68 -19.66 1.21
N GLY A 292 -38.64 -19.85 2.54
CA GLY A 292 -37.41 -20.25 3.24
C GLY A 292 -36.87 -21.61 2.83
N ILE A 293 -37.75 -22.58 2.56
CA ILE A 293 -37.36 -23.91 2.07
C ILE A 293 -36.76 -23.81 0.67
N ARG A 294 -37.38 -23.02 -0.21
CA ARG A 294 -36.90 -22.80 -1.58
C ARG A 294 -35.52 -22.14 -1.58
N ASN A 295 -35.29 -21.13 -0.72
CA ASN A 295 -33.98 -20.51 -0.58
C ASN A 295 -32.93 -21.48 -0.04
N ARG A 296 -33.32 -22.27 0.97
CA ARG A 296 -32.46 -23.29 1.56
C ARG A 296 -32.02 -24.33 0.53
N CYS A 297 -32.94 -24.86 -0.28
CA CYS A 297 -32.64 -25.82 -1.34
C CYS A 297 -31.59 -25.25 -2.31
N ARG A 298 -31.78 -24.00 -2.77
CA ARG A 298 -30.83 -23.31 -3.66
C ARG A 298 -29.43 -23.19 -3.04
N ILE A 299 -29.34 -22.72 -1.80
CA ILE A 299 -28.04 -22.53 -1.12
C ILE A 299 -27.36 -23.89 -0.86
N TRP A 300 -28.14 -24.93 -0.56
CA TRP A 300 -27.63 -26.29 -0.35
C TRP A 300 -27.00 -26.86 -1.62
N GLU A 301 -27.63 -26.70 -2.78
CA GLU A 301 -27.09 -27.14 -4.07
C GLU A 301 -25.76 -26.45 -4.39
N LEU A 302 -25.68 -25.12 -4.15
CA LEU A 302 -24.45 -24.35 -4.31
C LEU A 302 -23.33 -24.84 -3.39
N CYS A 303 -23.64 -25.03 -2.11
CA CYS A 303 -22.68 -25.55 -1.13
C CYS A 303 -22.21 -26.97 -1.50
N THR A 304 -23.11 -27.81 -2.03
CA THR A 304 -22.77 -29.17 -2.48
C THR A 304 -21.77 -29.15 -3.64
N ASN A 305 -21.93 -28.22 -4.59
CA ASN A 305 -20.98 -28.08 -5.70
C ASN A 305 -19.63 -27.55 -5.23
N LEU A 306 -19.62 -26.54 -4.34
CA LEU A 306 -18.38 -26.03 -3.73
C LEU A 306 -17.63 -27.12 -2.94
N MET A 307 -18.36 -27.99 -2.23
CA MET A 307 -17.72 -29.10 -1.49
C MET A 307 -17.08 -30.14 -2.42
N LYS A 308 -17.62 -30.38 -3.62
CA LYS A 308 -16.96 -31.24 -4.63
C LYS A 308 -15.60 -30.67 -5.04
N GLU A 309 -15.52 -29.35 -5.24
CA GLU A 309 -14.27 -28.66 -5.55
C GLU A 309 -13.28 -28.70 -4.37
N TYR A 310 -13.79 -28.49 -3.16
CA TYR A 310 -13.03 -28.63 -1.92
C TYR A 310 -12.35 -30.00 -1.83
N HIS A 311 -13.10 -31.10 -1.95
CA HIS A 311 -12.52 -32.45 -1.85
C HIS A 311 -11.54 -32.75 -2.99
N SER A 312 -11.74 -32.16 -4.17
CA SER A 312 -10.78 -32.26 -5.28
C SER A 312 -9.46 -31.57 -4.95
N LEU A 313 -9.52 -30.37 -4.37
CA LEU A 313 -8.33 -29.62 -3.96
C LEU A 313 -7.63 -30.27 -2.77
N GLU A 314 -8.37 -30.75 -1.79
CA GLU A 314 -7.87 -31.47 -0.61
C GLU A 314 -7.10 -32.74 -1.02
N LYS A 315 -7.65 -33.54 -1.95
CA LYS A 315 -6.94 -34.71 -2.51
C LYS A 315 -5.64 -34.33 -3.21
N LYS A 316 -5.63 -33.23 -3.98
CA LYS A 316 -4.42 -32.73 -4.67
C LYS A 316 -3.36 -32.26 -3.66
N GLN A 317 -3.75 -31.52 -2.63
CA GLN A 317 -2.83 -31.03 -1.60
C GLN A 317 -2.26 -32.17 -0.74
N ASN A 318 -3.05 -33.20 -0.46
CA ASN A 318 -2.57 -34.40 0.24
C ASN A 318 -1.60 -35.24 -0.59
N THR A 319 -1.61 -35.10 -1.93
CA THR A 319 -0.71 -35.82 -2.84
C THR A 319 0.59 -35.04 -3.13
N GLU A 320 0.55 -33.70 -3.10
CA GLU A 320 1.72 -32.83 -3.25
C GLU A 320 2.32 -32.45 -1.88
N LEU A 321 3.20 -33.29 -1.31
CA LEU A 321 4.04 -33.06 -0.11
C LEU A 321 3.47 -32.10 0.96
N THR A 322 2.98 -32.68 2.05
CA THR A 322 2.68 -31.99 3.32
C THR A 322 3.78 -30.97 3.63
N ASN A 323 3.40 -29.69 3.79
CA ASN A 323 4.34 -28.66 4.22
C ASN A 323 5.11 -29.18 5.45
N PRO A 324 6.44 -29.03 5.51
CA PRO A 324 7.19 -29.53 6.64
C PRO A 324 6.67 -28.93 7.95
N PRO A 325 6.67 -29.69 9.06
CA PRO A 325 6.15 -29.24 10.36
C PRO A 325 6.65 -27.86 10.80
N ILE A 326 7.89 -27.47 10.45
CA ILE A 326 8.44 -26.14 10.75
C ILE A 326 7.63 -24.99 10.16
N LEU A 327 6.90 -25.21 9.06
CA LEU A 327 6.05 -24.19 8.44
C LEU A 327 4.67 -24.10 9.11
N SER A 328 4.30 -25.06 9.95
CA SER A 328 3.08 -24.98 10.74
C SER A 328 3.18 -23.84 11.75
N GLY A 329 2.21 -22.92 11.71
CA GLY A 329 2.22 -21.70 12.53
C GLY A 329 3.29 -20.67 12.16
N ALA A 330 4.05 -20.88 11.08
CA ALA A 330 5.07 -19.93 10.65
C ALA A 330 4.42 -18.62 10.19
N CYS A 331 5.04 -17.50 10.59
CA CYS A 331 4.68 -16.18 10.13
C CYS A 331 5.37 -15.88 8.80
N CYS A 332 4.83 -14.95 8.04
CA CYS A 332 5.36 -14.49 6.76
C CYS A 332 5.61 -12.99 6.86
N CYS A 333 6.76 -12.51 6.39
CA CYS A 333 6.89 -11.08 6.11
C CYS A 333 5.92 -10.67 4.98
N PRO A 334 5.53 -9.39 4.85
CA PRO A 334 4.71 -8.96 3.72
C PRO A 334 5.32 -9.43 2.39
N ILE A 335 4.50 -10.02 1.53
CA ILE A 335 4.99 -10.54 0.24
C ILE A 335 5.30 -9.37 -0.69
N ARG A 336 6.58 -9.26 -1.07
CA ARG A 336 7.05 -8.09 -1.81
C ARG A 336 7.00 -8.35 -3.30
N ARG A 337 6.49 -7.37 -4.05
CA ARG A 337 6.65 -7.32 -5.49
C ARG A 337 8.13 -7.11 -5.81
N LEU A 338 8.68 -7.96 -6.67
CA LEU A 338 10.08 -7.91 -7.12
C LEU A 338 10.17 -7.78 -8.66
N ARG A 339 9.16 -8.27 -9.39
CA ARG A 339 9.01 -8.16 -10.85
C ARG A 339 7.78 -7.34 -11.21
N TYR A 340 7.82 -6.65 -12.34
CA TYR A 340 6.66 -5.98 -12.92
C TYR A 340 6.74 -5.99 -14.47
N PRO A 341 5.63 -6.16 -15.20
CA PRO A 341 4.29 -6.49 -14.71
C PRO A 341 4.22 -7.92 -14.16
N ILE A 342 3.14 -8.21 -13.44
CA ILE A 342 2.81 -9.56 -12.98
C ILE A 342 1.63 -10.05 -13.79
N ASP A 343 1.85 -11.07 -14.61
CA ASP A 343 0.82 -11.71 -15.42
C ASP A 343 -0.13 -12.54 -14.54
N LYS A 344 -1.41 -12.60 -14.86
CA LYS A 344 -2.39 -13.49 -14.20
C LYS A 344 -2.71 -14.67 -15.13
N PRO A 345 -3.02 -15.88 -14.60
CA PRO A 345 -3.10 -16.27 -13.20
C PRO A 345 -1.72 -16.47 -12.55
N THR A 346 -1.68 -16.45 -11.21
CA THR A 346 -0.45 -16.65 -10.43
C THR A 346 -0.54 -17.87 -9.53
N ILE A 347 0.56 -18.62 -9.41
CA ILE A 347 0.77 -19.73 -8.49
C ILE A 347 1.59 -19.20 -7.31
N THR A 348 1.23 -19.61 -6.08
CA THR A 348 2.02 -19.33 -4.88
C THR A 348 2.33 -20.63 -4.16
N LYS A 349 3.61 -20.90 -3.88
CA LYS A 349 4.06 -22.08 -3.13
C LYS A 349 5.08 -21.71 -2.06
N ASN A 350 5.27 -22.61 -1.10
CA ASN A 350 6.20 -22.49 0.00
C ASN A 350 7.32 -23.53 -0.12
N ALA A 351 8.51 -23.20 0.36
CA ALA A 351 9.64 -24.11 0.45
C ALA A 351 10.30 -23.96 1.83
N GLY A 352 10.38 -25.04 2.60
CA GLY A 352 11.01 -25.07 3.93
C GLY A 352 12.51 -25.36 3.84
N LEU A 353 13.30 -24.74 4.72
CA LEU A 353 14.74 -24.97 4.85
C LEU A 353 15.07 -26.14 5.78
N ILE A 354 14.19 -26.48 6.72
CA ILE A 354 14.34 -27.59 7.67
C ILE A 354 13.00 -28.34 7.82
N ARG A 355 12.97 -29.51 8.46
CA ARG A 355 11.70 -30.23 8.70
C ARG A 355 11.06 -29.78 10.01
N GLY A 356 11.86 -29.63 11.06
CA GLY A 356 11.42 -29.19 12.39
C GLY A 356 12.54 -28.53 13.19
N TYR A 357 12.22 -28.06 14.40
CA TYR A 357 13.17 -27.37 15.27
C TYR A 357 14.40 -28.22 15.63
N GLY A 358 14.22 -29.54 15.79
CA GLY A 358 15.30 -30.47 16.15
C GLY A 358 16.40 -30.58 15.09
N ASP A 359 16.11 -30.29 13.82
CA ASP A 359 17.10 -30.36 12.75
C ASP A 359 18.06 -29.16 12.77
N LEU A 360 17.66 -28.04 13.41
CA LEU A 360 18.38 -26.77 13.29
C LEU A 360 19.83 -26.84 13.77
N SER A 361 20.20 -27.77 14.67
CA SER A 361 21.58 -27.90 15.15
C SER A 361 22.55 -28.51 14.12
N SER A 362 22.05 -29.37 13.23
CA SER A 362 22.87 -30.16 12.31
C SER A 362 22.54 -29.93 10.83
N ALA A 363 21.40 -29.30 10.54
CA ALA A 363 20.89 -29.14 9.17
C ALA A 363 21.85 -28.32 8.31
N GLN A 364 22.16 -28.82 7.11
CA GLN A 364 22.89 -28.07 6.09
C GLN A 364 22.07 -28.04 4.80
N PRO A 365 20.87 -27.42 4.82
CA PRO A 365 20.04 -27.40 3.64
C PRO A 365 20.75 -26.69 2.50
N ILE A 366 20.49 -27.15 1.29
CA ILE A 366 20.99 -26.54 0.07
C ILE A 366 19.91 -25.62 -0.48
N PHE A 367 20.33 -24.39 -0.70
CA PHE A 367 19.54 -23.32 -1.26
C PHE A 367 19.97 -23.13 -2.71
N SER A 368 19.05 -23.36 -3.64
CA SER A 368 19.33 -23.30 -5.07
C SER A 368 18.60 -22.11 -5.70
N THR A 369 19.25 -21.41 -6.61
CA THR A 369 18.66 -20.36 -7.45
C THR A 369 18.69 -20.80 -8.90
N TYR A 370 17.58 -20.62 -9.60
CA TYR A 370 17.44 -20.96 -11.01
C TYR A 370 17.25 -19.68 -11.81
N TRP A 371 18.02 -19.52 -12.87
CA TRP A 371 18.07 -18.33 -13.71
C TRP A 371 17.69 -18.67 -15.15
N THR A 372 17.05 -17.73 -15.84
CA THR A 372 16.84 -17.79 -17.28
C THR A 372 18.15 -17.59 -18.03
N ALA A 373 18.19 -17.94 -19.32
CA ALA A 373 19.31 -17.62 -20.20
C ALA A 373 19.60 -16.11 -20.29
N SER A 374 18.61 -15.26 -20.03
CA SER A 374 18.75 -13.79 -19.98
C SER A 374 19.27 -13.26 -18.63
N GLY A 375 19.56 -14.13 -17.66
CA GLY A 375 20.07 -13.75 -16.35
C GLY A 375 18.99 -13.26 -15.37
N GLU A 376 17.72 -13.61 -15.57
CA GLU A 376 16.62 -13.29 -14.67
C GLU A 376 16.29 -14.46 -13.72
N LEU A 377 15.95 -14.18 -12.46
CA LEU A 377 15.61 -15.21 -11.48
C LEU A 377 14.29 -15.92 -11.82
N ALA A 378 14.39 -17.13 -12.36
CA ALA A 378 13.27 -17.97 -12.77
C ALA A 378 12.67 -18.78 -11.61
N GLY A 379 13.48 -19.15 -10.62
CA GLY A 379 13.05 -20.00 -9.53
C GLY A 379 14.01 -20.06 -8.34
N ILE A 380 13.52 -20.62 -7.23
CA ILE A 380 14.31 -20.92 -6.03
C ILE A 380 13.97 -22.34 -5.57
N GLY A 381 14.98 -23.11 -5.19
CA GLY A 381 14.85 -24.44 -4.63
C GLY A 381 15.38 -24.53 -3.21
N THR A 382 14.78 -25.39 -2.40
CA THR A 382 15.38 -25.84 -1.13
C THR A 382 15.43 -27.35 -1.10
N ARG A 383 16.52 -27.91 -0.55
CA ARG A 383 16.61 -29.34 -0.23
C ARG A 383 17.30 -29.51 1.12
N TRP A 384 16.82 -30.45 1.93
CA TRP A 384 17.31 -30.62 3.30
C TRP A 384 18.69 -31.31 3.38
N TYR A 385 19.02 -32.14 2.38
CA TYR A 385 20.25 -32.91 2.29
C TYR A 385 20.72 -32.99 0.82
N LYS A 386 22.01 -33.31 0.62
CA LYS A 386 22.65 -33.35 -0.71
C LYS A 386 22.02 -34.33 -1.71
N ASP A 387 21.43 -35.40 -1.23
CA ASP A 387 20.81 -36.41 -2.10
C ASP A 387 19.27 -36.31 -2.10
N GLY A 388 18.73 -35.23 -1.52
CA GLY A 388 17.29 -35.03 -1.37
C GLY A 388 16.63 -34.39 -2.58
N THR A 389 15.38 -34.77 -2.82
CA THR A 389 14.54 -34.14 -3.84
C THR A 389 14.32 -32.66 -3.48
N PRO A 390 14.62 -31.72 -4.38
CA PRO A 390 14.43 -30.31 -4.11
C PRO A 390 12.95 -29.91 -4.19
N THR A 391 12.51 -29.10 -3.23
CA THR A 391 11.27 -28.34 -3.32
C THR A 391 11.53 -27.09 -4.13
N THR A 392 11.08 -27.07 -5.38
CA THR A 392 11.33 -25.96 -6.33
C THR A 392 10.12 -25.04 -6.44
N LEU A 393 10.37 -23.73 -6.37
CA LEU A 393 9.43 -22.64 -6.61
C LEU A 393 9.79 -21.95 -7.94
N GLY A 394 8.82 -21.66 -8.79
CA GLY A 394 9.03 -21.03 -10.10
C GLY A 394 8.69 -21.94 -11.30
N SER A 395 8.81 -21.39 -12.50
CA SER A 395 8.52 -22.05 -13.78
C SER A 395 9.72 -22.88 -14.24
N LYS A 396 9.64 -24.20 -14.07
CA LYS A 396 10.76 -25.14 -14.34
C LYS A 396 11.24 -25.12 -15.78
N ASP A 397 10.34 -24.82 -16.72
CA ASP A 397 10.61 -24.65 -18.14
C ASP A 397 11.58 -23.50 -18.46
N LEU A 398 11.78 -22.57 -17.52
CA LEU A 398 12.69 -21.44 -17.67
C LEU A 398 14.05 -21.64 -16.99
N PHE A 399 14.29 -22.79 -16.36
CA PHE A 399 15.52 -23.03 -15.60
C PHE A 399 16.66 -23.36 -16.55
N ASP A 400 17.58 -22.42 -16.74
CA ASP A 400 18.74 -22.56 -17.61
C ASP A 400 20.03 -22.74 -16.78
N VAL A 401 20.29 -21.79 -15.86
CA VAL A 401 21.46 -21.83 -14.97
C VAL A 401 21.02 -22.09 -13.53
N CYS A 402 21.65 -23.06 -12.86
CA CYS A 402 21.45 -23.34 -11.44
C CYS A 402 22.69 -22.93 -10.64
N GLN A 403 22.49 -22.20 -9.54
CA GLN A 403 23.55 -21.90 -8.57
C GLN A 403 23.08 -22.36 -7.18
N GLU A 404 23.95 -23.09 -6.47
CA GLU A 404 23.60 -23.70 -5.18
C GLU A 404 24.45 -23.16 -4.03
N LEU A 405 23.85 -23.16 -2.84
CA LEU A 405 24.47 -22.77 -1.59
C LEU A 405 24.17 -23.78 -0.50
N GLU A 406 25.19 -24.48 -0.03
CA GLU A 406 25.07 -25.29 1.17
C GLU A 406 25.12 -24.41 2.42
N MET A 407 24.15 -24.59 3.32
CA MET A 407 24.13 -23.88 4.59
C MET A 407 25.32 -24.29 5.48
N PRO A 408 26.04 -23.32 6.05
CA PRO A 408 27.12 -23.58 6.99
C PRO A 408 26.57 -24.18 8.29
N LYS A 409 27.32 -25.08 8.94
CA LYS A 409 26.89 -25.78 10.17
C LYS A 409 26.67 -24.84 11.36
N ASP A 410 27.44 -23.77 11.45
CA ASP A 410 27.56 -22.88 12.60
C ASP A 410 26.87 -21.52 12.41
N ASP A 411 26.20 -21.31 11.29
CA ASP A 411 25.60 -20.03 10.91
C ASP A 411 24.26 -20.24 10.17
N TRP A 412 23.49 -19.17 9.99
CA TRP A 412 22.14 -19.21 9.42
C TRP A 412 21.82 -17.96 8.59
N ILE A 413 20.79 -18.06 7.73
CA ILE A 413 20.37 -16.94 6.87
C ILE A 413 19.75 -15.83 7.72
N PHE A 414 20.39 -14.67 7.68
CA PHE A 414 19.93 -13.47 8.37
C PHE A 414 19.08 -12.58 7.45
N ARG A 415 19.50 -12.40 6.20
CA ARG A 415 18.85 -11.47 5.25
C ARG A 415 19.08 -11.88 3.80
N LEU A 416 18.09 -11.58 2.96
CA LEU A 416 18.15 -11.69 1.51
C LEU A 416 18.06 -10.28 0.92
N ILE A 417 18.99 -9.92 0.03
CA ILE A 417 18.97 -8.65 -0.71
C ILE A 417 18.85 -8.96 -2.19
N PHE A 418 17.70 -8.68 -2.78
CA PHE A 418 17.45 -8.83 -4.21
C PHE A 418 17.97 -7.61 -4.96
N THR A 419 18.62 -7.85 -6.09
CA THR A 419 19.01 -6.82 -7.05
C THR A 419 18.01 -6.81 -8.20
N ILE A 420 17.39 -5.67 -8.42
CA ILE A 420 16.32 -5.44 -9.41
C ILE A 420 16.83 -4.42 -10.43
N GLN A 421 16.49 -4.63 -11.69
CA GLN A 421 16.76 -3.69 -12.77
C GLN A 421 15.50 -3.44 -13.58
N ASP A 422 15.38 -2.22 -14.10
CA ASP A 422 14.42 -1.93 -15.16
C ASP A 422 14.99 -2.44 -16.49
N ALA A 423 14.20 -3.18 -17.27
CA ALA A 423 14.53 -3.56 -18.64
C ALA A 423 14.14 -2.44 -19.60
N ALA A 424 14.96 -2.20 -20.62
CA ALA A 424 14.60 -1.30 -21.71
C ALA A 424 13.30 -1.80 -22.37
N PRO A 425 12.34 -0.91 -22.71
CA PRO A 425 11.13 -1.32 -23.39
C PRO A 425 11.52 -1.98 -24.71
N ALA A 426 11.17 -3.26 -24.87
CA ALA A 426 11.33 -3.93 -26.15
C ALA A 426 10.55 -3.12 -27.20
N CYS A 427 11.19 -2.82 -28.33
CA CYS A 427 10.63 -2.02 -29.41
C CYS A 427 9.52 -2.80 -30.16
N THR A 428 8.46 -3.21 -29.48
CA THR A 428 7.29 -3.85 -30.11
C THR A 428 6.02 -3.52 -29.32
N ALA A 429 5.21 -2.65 -29.92
CA ALA A 429 3.77 -2.45 -29.75
C ALA A 429 3.22 -2.07 -28.35
N GLY A 430 2.88 -0.78 -28.20
CA GLY A 430 1.74 -0.29 -27.42
C GLY A 430 1.90 -0.26 -25.89
N ASN A 431 2.12 0.96 -25.35
CA ASN A 431 2.41 1.30 -23.94
C ASN A 431 3.82 0.91 -23.47
N GLY A 432 4.74 1.88 -23.50
CA GLY A 432 6.05 1.82 -22.84
C GLY A 432 5.93 1.74 -21.31
N GLY A 433 5.37 0.64 -20.82
CA GLY A 433 5.24 0.35 -19.40
C GLY A 433 6.60 0.01 -18.79
N LEU A 434 6.76 0.36 -17.53
CA LEU A 434 7.90 -0.05 -16.72
C LEU A 434 8.03 -1.58 -16.75
N HIS A 435 9.23 -2.12 -16.93
CA HIS A 435 9.47 -3.57 -16.83
C HIS A 435 10.59 -3.81 -15.83
N ARG A 436 10.29 -4.46 -14.70
CA ARG A 436 11.28 -4.79 -13.66
C ARG A 436 11.55 -6.27 -13.63
N ARG A 437 12.83 -6.62 -13.57
CA ARG A 437 13.34 -7.98 -13.49
C ARG A 437 14.31 -8.16 -12.33
N ILE A 438 14.36 -9.37 -11.78
CA ILE A 438 15.26 -9.76 -10.70
C ILE A 438 16.54 -10.31 -11.34
N VAL A 439 17.67 -9.65 -11.15
CA VAL A 439 18.94 -10.01 -11.82
C VAL A 439 20.01 -10.51 -10.84
N GLY A 440 19.74 -10.44 -9.53
CA GLY A 440 20.70 -10.88 -8.52
C GLY A 440 20.08 -11.11 -7.15
N LEU A 441 20.75 -11.92 -6.34
CA LEU A 441 20.38 -12.23 -4.97
C LEU A 441 21.64 -12.32 -4.10
N LYS A 442 21.71 -11.49 -3.06
CA LYS A 442 22.74 -11.55 -2.02
C LYS A 442 22.17 -12.18 -0.76
N VAL A 443 22.76 -13.28 -0.32
CA VAL A 443 22.42 -13.98 0.93
C VAL A 443 23.39 -13.52 2.02
N ILE A 444 22.86 -12.90 3.06
CA ILE A 444 23.60 -12.42 4.22
C ILE A 444 23.44 -13.41 5.37
N PHE A 445 24.57 -13.74 5.99
CA PHE A 445 24.68 -14.65 7.13
C PHE A 445 24.95 -13.87 8.42
N SER A 446 24.81 -14.54 9.57
CA SER A 446 25.04 -13.90 10.87
C SER A 446 26.51 -13.79 11.26
N LYS A 447 27.35 -14.77 10.86
CA LYS A 447 28.74 -14.89 11.31
C LYS A 447 29.74 -14.82 10.16
N ARG A 448 29.37 -15.23 8.94
CA ARG A 448 30.27 -15.27 7.77
C ARG A 448 30.01 -14.17 6.73
N SER A 449 30.91 -14.11 5.76
CA SER A 449 30.80 -13.23 4.59
C SER A 449 29.55 -13.52 3.74
N PRO A 450 28.91 -12.48 3.18
CA PRO A 450 27.79 -12.64 2.24
C PRO A 450 28.12 -13.47 1.01
N VAL A 451 27.11 -14.14 0.45
CA VAL A 451 27.19 -14.85 -0.84
C VAL A 451 26.33 -14.14 -1.87
N GLN A 452 26.86 -13.91 -3.07
CA GLN A 452 26.18 -13.22 -4.17
C GLN A 452 25.88 -14.20 -5.32
N PHE A 453 24.63 -14.22 -5.77
CA PHE A 453 24.16 -14.89 -6.99
C PHE A 453 23.75 -13.84 -8.03
N GLY A 454 23.98 -14.12 -9.30
CA GLY A 454 23.73 -13.17 -10.39
C GLY A 454 24.46 -11.83 -10.20
N GLN A 455 23.82 -10.75 -10.63
CA GLN A 455 24.40 -9.40 -10.67
C GLN A 455 24.30 -8.66 -9.32
N SER A 456 25.26 -7.78 -9.06
CA SER A 456 25.28 -6.94 -7.84
C SER A 456 24.84 -5.50 -8.07
N GLN A 457 24.68 -5.03 -9.31
CA GLN A 457 24.36 -3.64 -9.64
C GLN A 457 22.88 -3.45 -10.00
N GLY A 458 22.26 -2.39 -9.48
CA GLY A 458 20.84 -2.10 -9.63
C GLY A 458 20.15 -1.84 -8.29
N TYR A 459 18.83 -1.65 -8.32
CA TYR A 459 18.01 -1.35 -7.14
C TYR A 459 18.02 -2.52 -6.15
N LYS A 460 17.87 -2.20 -4.87
CA LYS A 460 17.95 -3.16 -3.76
C LYS A 460 16.62 -3.31 -3.06
N ARG A 461 16.20 -4.56 -2.90
CA ARG A 461 15.07 -4.93 -2.05
C ARG A 461 15.53 -5.88 -0.96
N VAL A 462 15.18 -5.57 0.28
CA VAL A 462 15.58 -6.36 1.45
C VAL A 462 14.43 -7.18 1.98
N LEU A 463 14.67 -8.47 2.18
CA LEU A 463 13.82 -9.35 2.99
C LEU A 463 14.65 -9.90 4.15
N CYS A 464 14.14 -9.82 5.37
CA CYS A 464 14.76 -10.40 6.55
C CYS A 464 13.71 -10.71 7.61
N ALA A 465 14.05 -11.62 8.53
CA ALA A 465 13.16 -11.98 9.62
C ALA A 465 12.88 -10.79 10.56
N SER A 466 11.70 -10.78 11.17
CA SER A 466 11.30 -9.80 12.20
C SER A 466 12.15 -9.92 13.47
N GLU A 467 12.04 -8.93 14.37
CA GLU A 467 12.60 -9.03 15.72
C GLU A 467 12.20 -10.35 16.39
N ASN A 468 13.17 -11.02 17.03
CA ASN A 468 12.99 -12.31 17.71
C ASN A 468 12.52 -13.47 16.81
N HIS A 469 12.65 -13.36 15.50
CA HIS A 469 12.33 -14.42 14.55
C HIS A 469 13.55 -14.83 13.73
N PHE A 470 13.51 -16.05 13.18
CA PHE A 470 14.52 -16.56 12.26
C PHE A 470 13.89 -17.16 11.00
N THR A 471 14.64 -17.16 9.91
CA THR A 471 14.22 -17.65 8.59
C THR A 471 14.09 -19.18 8.58
N VAL A 472 12.91 -19.71 8.28
CA VAL A 472 12.66 -21.17 8.16
C VAL A 472 12.27 -21.61 6.75
N GLY A 473 11.97 -20.67 5.86
CA GLY A 473 11.57 -20.99 4.50
C GLY A 473 11.32 -19.77 3.63
N ILE A 474 10.88 -20.02 2.41
CA ILE A 474 10.53 -19.01 1.42
C ILE A 474 9.13 -19.28 0.91
N ARG A 475 8.36 -18.21 0.71
CA ARG A 475 7.12 -18.20 -0.06
C ARG A 475 7.36 -17.39 -1.32
N ALA A 476 7.03 -17.96 -2.48
CA ALA A 476 7.19 -17.27 -3.75
C ALA A 476 5.92 -17.37 -4.60
N THR A 477 5.69 -16.33 -5.40
CA THR A 477 4.58 -16.22 -6.34
C THR A 477 5.11 -15.97 -7.75
N TRP A 478 4.57 -16.68 -8.74
CA TRP A 478 4.92 -16.55 -10.15
C TRP A 478 3.73 -16.89 -11.05
N SER A 479 3.85 -16.61 -12.34
CA SER A 479 2.88 -16.99 -13.36
C SER A 479 3.45 -18.13 -14.20
N PRO A 480 2.66 -19.13 -14.63
CA PRO A 480 3.18 -20.22 -15.46
C PRO A 480 3.91 -19.70 -16.71
N GLY A 481 5.09 -20.26 -17.01
CA GLY A 481 5.91 -19.82 -18.15
C GLY A 481 6.55 -18.44 -17.98
N LYS A 482 6.51 -17.87 -16.77
CA LYS A 482 7.16 -16.58 -16.43
C LYS A 482 8.10 -16.73 -15.22
N PRO A 483 9.14 -15.88 -15.11
CA PRO A 483 10.02 -15.82 -13.95
C PRO A 483 9.32 -15.44 -12.63
N LEU A 484 10.05 -15.58 -11.51
CA LEU A 484 9.52 -15.27 -10.18
C LEU A 484 9.07 -13.81 -10.07
N ALA A 485 7.90 -13.59 -9.46
CA ALA A 485 7.27 -12.28 -9.42
C ALA A 485 7.25 -11.63 -8.04
N LYS A 486 6.94 -12.42 -7.00
CA LYS A 486 6.91 -11.97 -5.61
C LYS A 486 7.58 -12.96 -4.68
N LEU A 487 8.14 -12.47 -3.57
CA LEU A 487 8.78 -13.31 -2.57
C LEU A 487 8.57 -12.79 -1.15
N ALA A 488 8.50 -13.72 -0.21
CA ALA A 488 8.52 -13.48 1.21
C ALA A 488 9.38 -14.53 1.94
N ILE A 489 9.87 -14.15 3.11
CA ILE A 489 10.51 -15.06 4.06
C ILE A 489 9.44 -15.61 5.00
N LEU A 490 9.48 -16.93 5.20
CA LEU A 490 8.74 -17.64 6.25
C LEU A 490 9.62 -17.71 7.49
N GLN A 491 9.05 -17.38 8.64
CA GLN A 491 9.80 -17.17 9.88
C GLN A 491 9.10 -17.78 11.11
N GLN A 492 9.90 -18.24 12.06
CA GLN A 492 9.44 -18.77 13.35
C GLN A 492 10.04 -17.97 14.51
N ASN A 493 9.39 -17.99 15.66
CA ASN A 493 9.87 -17.33 16.87
C ASN A 493 11.07 -18.08 17.46
N VAL A 494 12.15 -17.36 17.77
CA VAL A 494 13.38 -17.92 18.35
C VAL A 494 13.11 -18.56 19.72
N VAL A 495 12.11 -18.08 20.47
CA VAL A 495 11.72 -18.64 21.78
C VAL A 495 11.28 -20.12 21.68
N ASN A 496 10.79 -20.55 20.52
CA ASN A 496 10.39 -21.94 20.30
C ASN A 496 11.59 -22.87 20.03
N VAL A 497 12.79 -22.31 19.86
CA VAL A 497 14.03 -23.05 19.61
C VAL A 497 14.67 -23.43 20.95
N PRO A 498 15.06 -24.70 21.17
CA PRO A 498 15.77 -25.12 22.38
C PRO A 498 17.04 -24.27 22.63
N PRO A 499 17.30 -23.82 23.87
CA PRO A 499 18.40 -22.90 24.18
C PRO A 499 19.78 -23.35 23.68
N GLU A 500 20.05 -24.65 23.74
CA GLU A 500 21.31 -25.27 23.29
C GLU A 500 21.59 -25.02 21.79
N ILE A 501 20.54 -24.91 20.98
CA ILE A 501 20.59 -24.77 19.52
C ILE A 501 20.55 -23.29 19.11
N GLN A 502 20.12 -22.39 20.01
CA GLN A 502 20.04 -20.97 19.72
C GLN A 502 21.39 -20.35 19.38
N THR A 503 22.51 -20.94 19.79
CA THR A 503 23.89 -20.46 19.47
C THR A 503 24.20 -20.38 17.97
N ARG A 504 23.48 -21.16 17.14
CA ARG A 504 23.58 -21.09 15.68
C ARG A 504 22.90 -19.84 15.09
N LEU A 505 21.87 -19.35 15.77
CA LEU A 505 21.18 -18.10 15.44
C LEU A 505 21.88 -16.97 16.19
N LYS A 506 22.29 -15.87 15.54
CA LYS A 506 22.84 -14.74 16.31
C LYS A 506 21.76 -14.20 17.25
N LEU A 507 21.99 -14.28 18.57
CA LEU A 507 21.09 -13.73 19.60
C LEU A 507 21.29 -12.20 19.80
N GLU A 508 22.33 -11.60 19.25
CA GLU A 508 22.67 -10.16 19.40
C GLU A 508 21.83 -9.20 18.53
N ILE A 509 20.67 -9.61 18.03
CA ILE A 509 19.82 -8.75 17.20
C ILE A 509 19.10 -7.74 18.10
N ARG A 510 19.81 -6.71 18.58
CA ARG A 510 19.20 -5.60 19.35
C ARG A 510 18.47 -4.58 18.48
N CYS A 511 18.69 -4.59 17.16
CA CYS A 511 17.88 -3.84 16.20
C CYS A 511 18.04 -4.49 14.82
N PRO A 512 17.09 -5.33 14.38
CA PRO A 512 17.00 -5.58 12.95
C PRO A 512 16.77 -4.25 12.24
N LEU A 513 17.22 -4.12 10.99
CA LEU A 513 16.83 -3.02 10.08
C LEU A 513 15.42 -2.55 10.39
N SER A 514 15.25 -1.26 10.66
CA SER A 514 13.96 -0.71 11.02
C SER A 514 12.88 -1.21 10.05
N SER A 515 11.71 -1.55 10.58
CA SER A 515 10.61 -2.12 9.77
C SER A 515 10.25 -1.23 8.58
N GLY A 516 10.52 0.08 8.68
CA GLY A 516 10.45 1.06 7.61
C GLY A 516 11.44 0.82 6.46
N ILE A 517 12.74 0.59 6.74
CA ILE A 517 13.75 0.41 5.66
C ILE A 517 13.41 -0.80 4.78
N ARG A 518 12.86 -1.86 5.38
CA ARG A 518 12.47 -3.08 4.69
C ARG A 518 11.28 -2.91 3.74
N ARG A 519 10.53 -1.81 3.84
CA ARG A 519 9.32 -1.57 3.03
C ARG A 519 9.65 -1.04 1.64
N PHE A 520 10.77 -0.34 1.49
CA PHE A 520 11.08 0.41 0.29
C PHE A 520 11.91 -0.37 -0.73
N LEU A 521 11.87 0.09 -1.98
CA LEU A 521 12.82 -0.29 -3.01
C LEU A 521 13.92 0.78 -3.03
N TRP A 522 15.17 0.40 -2.80
CA TRP A 522 16.27 1.35 -2.67
C TRP A 522 17.09 1.47 -3.95
N LYS A 523 17.44 2.68 -4.35
CA LYS A 523 18.36 2.91 -5.47
C LYS A 523 19.80 2.67 -5.00
N ASN A 524 20.53 1.81 -5.71
CA ASN A 524 21.93 1.46 -5.52
C ASN A 524 22.30 0.77 -4.19
N GLU A 525 22.01 1.38 -3.05
CA GLU A 525 22.42 0.90 -1.73
C GLU A 525 21.28 0.88 -0.72
N VAL A 526 21.36 -0.04 0.24
CA VAL A 526 20.42 -0.13 1.36
C VAL A 526 20.98 0.68 2.52
N PRO A 527 20.19 1.53 3.19
CA PRO A 527 20.65 2.23 4.38
C PRO A 527 21.19 1.27 5.46
N PRO A 528 22.26 1.67 6.19
CA PRO A 528 22.83 0.90 7.28
C PRO A 528 21.84 0.49 8.37
N ASP A 529 22.11 -0.63 9.04
CA ASP A 529 21.23 -1.24 10.05
C ASP A 529 21.02 -0.34 11.28
N GLN A 530 22.01 0.48 11.63
CA GLN A 530 21.94 1.43 12.75
C GLN A 530 21.00 2.62 12.50
N PHE A 531 20.45 2.75 11.29
CA PHE A 531 19.60 3.87 10.92
C PHE A 531 18.13 3.59 11.21
N HIS A 532 17.46 4.63 11.71
CA HIS A 532 16.03 4.67 11.95
C HIS A 532 15.37 5.69 11.02
N LEU A 533 14.21 5.34 10.49
CA LEU A 533 13.40 6.24 9.66
C LEU A 533 12.51 7.13 10.52
N GLY A 534 12.25 8.35 10.03
CA GLY A 534 11.16 9.18 10.55
C GLY A 534 9.80 8.47 10.45
N TYR A 535 8.95 8.60 11.48
CA TYR A 535 7.59 8.08 11.46
C TYR A 535 6.65 8.94 10.61
N ARG A 536 6.60 8.73 9.28
CA ARG A 536 5.47 9.15 8.43
C ARG A 536 4.67 7.94 7.97
N ASN A 537 3.48 7.77 8.54
CA ASN A 537 2.47 6.87 8.00
C ASN A 537 1.75 7.57 6.83
N ARG A 538 2.30 7.49 5.62
CA ARG A 538 1.46 7.58 4.42
C ARG A 538 0.96 6.17 4.06
N VAL A 539 -0.31 6.08 3.68
CA VAL A 539 -0.96 4.85 3.22
C VAL A 539 -0.86 4.85 1.70
N GLY A 540 -0.11 3.93 1.09
CA GLY A 540 0.07 3.83 -0.36
C GLY A 540 0.98 2.68 -0.78
N ASP A 541 0.94 2.31 -2.08
CA ASP A 541 1.72 1.19 -2.65
C ASP A 541 3.18 1.57 -2.88
N TRP A 542 3.99 1.39 -1.83
CA TRP A 542 5.41 1.74 -1.82
C TRP A 542 6.28 0.79 -2.66
N ASP A 543 5.75 -0.34 -3.14
CA ASP A 543 6.54 -1.31 -3.91
C ASP A 543 6.98 -0.73 -5.28
N GLU A 544 6.32 0.32 -5.75
CA GLU A 544 6.65 1.01 -7.00
C GLU A 544 7.63 2.18 -6.82
N TRP A 545 7.73 2.72 -5.61
CA TRP A 545 8.52 3.93 -5.33
C TRP A 545 9.98 3.59 -5.14
N LEU A 546 10.82 4.11 -6.03
CA LEU A 546 12.27 4.01 -5.93
C LEU A 546 12.78 5.10 -4.98
N MET A 547 13.25 4.67 -3.80
CA MET A 547 13.84 5.53 -2.78
C MET A 547 15.34 5.67 -3.02
N GLU A 548 15.80 6.90 -3.14
CA GLU A 548 17.22 7.21 -3.32
C GLU A 548 17.78 7.83 -2.03
N PRO A 549 18.68 7.14 -1.31
CA PRO A 549 19.26 7.64 -0.08
C PRO A 549 20.48 8.54 -0.33
N LEU A 550 20.58 9.63 0.44
CA LEU A 550 21.78 10.45 0.59
C LEU A 550 22.25 10.36 2.04
N ILE A 551 23.27 9.52 2.28
CA ILE A 551 23.86 9.32 3.59
C ILE A 551 24.94 10.38 3.82
N PHE A 552 24.79 11.15 4.89
CA PHE A 552 25.73 12.20 5.33
C PHE A 552 26.90 11.60 6.12
N GLY A 553 26.63 10.56 6.91
CA GLY A 553 27.61 9.90 7.75
C GLY A 553 26.94 8.95 8.74
N THR A 554 27.70 7.99 9.23
CA THR A 554 27.26 6.93 10.14
C THR A 554 27.78 7.11 11.57
N THR A 555 28.81 7.95 11.76
CA THR A 555 29.42 8.33 13.03
C THR A 555 29.60 9.86 13.12
N ASP A 556 29.86 10.39 14.32
CA ASP A 556 30.09 11.85 14.46
C ASP A 556 31.37 12.30 13.74
N GLU A 557 32.38 11.44 13.65
CA GLU A 557 33.62 11.71 12.91
C GLU A 557 33.33 11.91 11.41
N GLU A 558 32.52 11.04 10.80
CA GLU A 558 32.13 11.21 9.40
C GLU A 558 31.29 12.48 9.19
N LEU A 559 30.38 12.79 10.13
CA LEU A 559 29.58 14.02 10.08
C LEU A 559 30.42 15.28 10.30
N SER A 560 31.55 15.18 11.00
CA SER A 560 32.50 16.29 11.21
C SER A 560 33.23 16.69 9.93
N GLU A 561 33.26 15.83 8.92
CA GLU A 561 33.89 16.12 7.65
C GLU A 561 32.97 16.92 6.72
N ILE A 562 31.71 17.18 7.07
CA ILE A 562 30.77 17.92 6.24
C ILE A 562 31.14 19.41 6.21
N THR A 563 31.34 19.95 5.00
CA THR A 563 31.65 21.37 4.77
C THR A 563 30.53 22.14 4.09
N SER A 564 29.56 21.45 3.47
CA SER A 564 28.36 22.10 2.92
C SER A 564 27.22 21.11 2.71
N ILE A 565 25.99 21.61 2.84
CA ILE A 565 24.77 20.99 2.30
C ILE A 565 24.18 21.92 1.25
N ALA A 566 23.72 21.33 0.15
CA ALA A 566 23.09 22.06 -0.94
C ALA A 566 21.85 21.35 -1.46
N ALA A 567 20.95 22.12 -2.04
CA ALA A 567 19.78 21.60 -2.71
C ALA A 567 19.38 22.46 -3.90
N ASP A 568 18.78 21.83 -4.89
CA ASP A 568 18.14 22.53 -5.99
C ASP A 568 16.92 23.29 -5.46
N VAL A 569 16.76 24.57 -5.85
CA VAL A 569 15.66 25.41 -5.34
C VAL A 569 14.25 24.90 -5.70
N HIS A 570 14.14 24.04 -6.72
CA HIS A 570 12.91 23.33 -7.08
C HIS A 570 12.86 21.90 -6.53
N LEU A 571 13.72 21.57 -5.57
CA LEU A 571 13.81 20.24 -4.94
C LEU A 571 14.11 19.11 -5.94
N GLY A 572 14.76 19.43 -7.07
CA GLY A 572 15.19 18.47 -8.08
C GLY A 572 16.31 17.53 -7.62
N GLY A 573 17.05 17.90 -6.59
CA GLY A 573 18.19 17.15 -6.09
C GLY A 573 18.84 17.79 -4.86
N PHE A 574 19.65 16.99 -4.16
CA PHE A 574 20.36 17.37 -2.93
C PHE A 574 21.82 16.94 -3.03
N GLU A 575 22.71 17.67 -2.37
CA GLU A 575 24.15 17.41 -2.37
C GLU A 575 24.79 17.72 -1.01
N ILE A 576 25.80 16.93 -0.64
CA ILE A 576 26.68 17.15 0.51
C ILE A 576 28.12 17.22 0.01
N VAL A 577 28.87 18.20 0.51
CA VAL A 577 30.30 18.36 0.27
C VAL A 577 31.06 18.05 1.56
N TYR A 578 32.14 17.28 1.41
CA TYR A 578 33.03 16.91 2.50
C TYR A 578 34.35 17.70 2.43
N LYS A 579 35.08 17.76 3.53
CA LYS A 579 36.36 18.46 3.69
C LYS A 579 37.42 18.02 2.69
N ASN A 580 37.40 16.75 2.30
CA ASN A 580 38.31 16.20 1.28
C ASN A 580 37.92 16.58 -0.17
N GLY A 581 36.88 17.40 -0.37
CA GLY A 581 36.37 17.82 -1.67
C GLY A 581 35.40 16.84 -2.32
N THR A 582 35.14 15.67 -1.70
CA THR A 582 34.16 14.71 -2.23
C THR A 582 32.77 15.33 -2.20
N ARG A 583 32.02 15.18 -3.30
CA ARG A 583 30.62 15.58 -3.40
C ARG A 583 29.75 14.33 -3.54
N ARG A 584 28.70 14.21 -2.73
CA ARG A 584 27.68 13.15 -2.86
C ARG A 584 26.33 13.80 -3.07
N GLY A 585 25.62 13.41 -4.12
CA GLY A 585 24.31 13.98 -4.43
C GLY A 585 23.32 12.95 -4.96
N ILE A 586 22.04 13.31 -4.85
CA ILE A 586 20.89 12.52 -5.29
C ILE A 586 19.91 13.40 -6.07
N GLY A 587 19.02 12.76 -6.82
CA GLY A 587 17.97 13.43 -7.57
C GLY A 587 18.29 13.64 -9.05
N PRO A 588 17.25 13.76 -9.89
CA PRO A 588 17.39 13.84 -11.33
C PRO A 588 17.91 15.21 -11.81
N ARG A 589 17.71 16.30 -11.05
CA ARG A 589 17.98 17.67 -11.51
C ARG A 589 18.74 18.48 -10.46
N ARG A 590 19.78 19.20 -10.87
CA ARG A 590 20.62 20.05 -10.01
C ARG A 590 20.98 21.33 -10.76
N HIS A 591 19.98 22.12 -11.15
CA HIS A 591 20.19 23.27 -12.04
C HIS A 591 20.54 24.54 -11.29
N ALA A 592 19.88 24.81 -10.16
CA ALA A 592 20.11 26.01 -9.35
C ALA A 592 20.27 25.60 -7.89
N MET A 593 21.52 25.40 -7.48
CA MET A 593 21.90 24.85 -6.19
C MET A 593 22.13 25.96 -5.17
N LYS A 594 21.31 25.96 -4.11
CA LYS A 594 21.50 26.82 -2.94
C LYS A 594 22.31 26.09 -1.89
N HIS A 595 23.42 26.69 -1.47
CA HIS A 595 24.38 26.10 -0.54
C HIS A 595 24.28 26.72 0.85
N LEU A 596 24.39 25.88 1.87
CA LEU A 596 24.69 26.28 3.24
C LEU A 596 26.08 25.72 3.58
N SER A 597 27.05 26.60 3.86
CA SER A 597 28.36 26.20 4.35
C SER A 597 28.24 25.63 5.76
N ILE A 598 28.94 24.56 6.10
CA ILE A 598 28.90 23.92 7.42
C ILE A 598 30.32 23.87 7.96
N ASP A 599 30.54 24.36 9.18
CA ASP A 599 31.82 24.20 9.87
C ASP A 599 31.86 22.87 10.62
N GLY A 600 31.84 21.77 9.86
CA GLY A 600 31.92 20.41 10.40
C GLY A 600 33.12 20.22 11.34
N PRO A 601 34.36 20.58 10.93
CA PRO A 601 35.54 20.44 11.77
C PRO A 601 35.48 21.26 13.05
N GLY A 602 34.84 22.44 13.03
CA GLY A 602 34.60 23.26 14.22
C GLY A 602 33.40 22.83 15.06
N GLY A 603 32.75 21.69 14.75
CA GLY A 603 31.67 21.12 15.55
C GLY A 603 30.25 21.53 15.14
N GLU A 604 30.09 22.21 14.00
CA GLU A 604 28.76 22.40 13.40
C GLU A 604 28.23 21.07 12.85
N ARG A 605 26.95 20.79 13.07
CA ARG A 605 26.27 19.57 12.60
C ARG A 605 24.89 19.94 12.12
N ILE A 606 24.44 19.29 11.05
CA ILE A 606 23.05 19.35 10.61
C ILE A 606 22.25 18.47 11.58
N ARG A 607 21.31 19.06 12.33
CA ARG A 607 20.60 18.37 13.41
C ARG A 607 19.16 18.07 13.07
N PHE A 608 18.50 19.01 12.40
CA PHE A 608 17.10 18.90 12.07
C PHE A 608 16.89 19.16 10.59
N ALA A 609 15.83 18.59 10.08
CA ALA A 609 15.28 19.02 8.82
C ALA A 609 13.76 18.90 8.87
N TRP A 610 13.09 19.59 7.97
CA TRP A 610 11.64 19.64 7.86
C TRP A 610 11.25 19.59 6.39
N VAL A 611 10.03 19.11 6.15
CA VAL A 611 9.49 18.95 4.80
C VAL A 611 8.00 19.23 4.85
N GLU A 612 7.57 20.18 4.03
CA GLU A 612 6.16 20.40 3.71
C GLU A 612 5.90 20.07 2.23
N SER A 613 4.65 20.18 1.78
CA SER A 613 4.26 19.80 0.42
C SER A 613 5.03 20.52 -0.69
N THR A 614 5.63 21.68 -0.39
CA THR A 614 6.24 22.59 -1.38
C THR A 614 7.58 23.16 -0.91
N GLY A 615 8.17 22.63 0.17
CA GLY A 615 9.41 23.16 0.73
C GLY A 615 10.14 22.20 1.66
N ALA A 616 11.42 22.44 1.83
CA ALA A 616 12.30 21.68 2.70
C ALA A 616 13.27 22.62 3.41
N GLY A 617 13.82 22.18 4.53
CA GLY A 617 14.92 22.91 5.11
C GLY A 617 15.66 22.14 6.19
N PHE A 618 16.85 22.63 6.49
CA PHE A 618 17.87 21.95 7.28
C PHE A 618 18.41 22.93 8.31
N LEU A 619 18.50 22.55 9.58
CA LEU A 619 18.93 23.40 10.68
C LEU A 619 20.12 22.78 11.41
N THR A 620 21.11 23.62 11.69
CA THR A 620 22.33 23.25 12.39
C THR A 620 22.22 23.46 13.90
N ASN A 621 23.10 22.82 14.67
CA ASN A 621 23.26 23.11 16.10
C ASN A 621 23.74 24.54 16.40
N ARG A 622 24.13 25.32 15.39
CA ARG A 622 24.52 26.73 15.52
C ARG A 622 23.37 27.70 15.17
N GLY A 623 22.14 27.20 14.98
CA GLY A 623 20.98 28.03 14.66
C GLY A 623 20.96 28.55 13.22
N ARG A 624 21.84 28.03 12.36
CA ARG A 624 21.88 28.34 10.93
C ARG A 624 21.03 27.36 10.15
N GLN A 625 20.38 27.80 9.10
CA GLN A 625 19.45 26.96 8.35
C GLN A 625 19.52 27.15 6.84
N LEU A 626 19.24 26.09 6.08
CA LEU A 626 18.99 26.14 4.64
C LEU A 626 17.48 26.07 4.45
N VAL A 627 16.88 27.06 3.82
CA VAL A 627 15.44 27.13 3.58
C VAL A 627 15.18 27.10 2.07
N LEU A 628 14.33 26.17 1.66
CA LEU A 628 13.97 25.92 0.28
C LEU A 628 12.45 25.85 0.18
N GLY A 629 11.91 26.47 -0.85
CA GLY A 629 10.48 26.40 -1.09
C GLY A 629 9.64 27.12 -0.02
N ARG A 630 8.34 26.78 0.06
CA ARG A 630 7.45 27.31 1.08
C ARG A 630 7.39 26.40 2.30
N LEU A 631 7.59 27.00 3.47
CA LEU A 631 7.43 26.36 4.77
C LEU A 631 6.22 26.98 5.46
N GLY A 632 5.18 26.19 5.75
CA GLY A 632 4.03 26.65 6.51
C GLY A 632 4.40 27.21 7.89
N PRO A 633 3.44 27.83 8.60
CA PRO A 633 3.68 28.57 9.84
C PRO A 633 4.13 27.70 11.02
N THR A 634 4.01 26.36 10.91
CA THR A 634 4.41 25.40 11.94
C THR A 634 5.12 24.21 11.29
N PRO A 635 6.36 24.39 10.81
CA PRO A 635 7.08 23.32 10.13
C PRO A 635 7.20 22.17 11.11
N LYS A 636 6.63 21.03 10.73
CA LYS A 636 6.76 19.82 11.54
C LYS A 636 8.20 19.35 11.39
N PRO A 637 9.04 19.41 12.45
CA PRO A 637 10.36 18.80 12.37
C PRO A 637 10.18 17.33 11.98
N PHE A 638 11.16 16.76 11.27
CA PHE A 638 11.15 15.32 10.97
C PHE A 638 10.72 14.55 12.22
N PRO A 639 9.70 13.69 12.08
CA PRO A 639 8.84 13.29 13.17
C PRO A 639 9.69 12.79 14.32
N SER A 640 9.71 13.61 15.36
CA SER A 640 9.95 13.22 16.74
C SER A 640 10.87 12.01 16.89
N LEU A 641 12.14 12.34 17.10
CA LEU A 641 12.98 11.65 18.07
C LEU A 641 12.36 11.49 19.47
N LYS A 642 11.12 11.97 19.69
CA LYS A 642 10.21 11.35 20.67
C LYS A 642 9.80 9.97 20.14
N LEU A 643 10.72 9.02 20.23
CA LEU A 643 10.31 7.67 20.57
C LEU A 643 9.35 7.77 21.76
N ASP A 644 8.24 7.05 21.64
CA ASP A 644 7.18 6.88 22.62
C ASP A 644 7.60 7.22 24.06
N ARG A 645 6.92 8.18 24.70
CA ARG A 645 7.17 8.59 26.11
C ARG A 645 7.08 7.42 27.10
N SER A 646 6.59 6.26 26.65
CA SER A 646 6.56 5.00 27.40
C SER A 646 7.93 4.30 27.55
N ARG A 647 8.99 4.74 26.86
CA ARG A 647 10.37 4.20 26.99
C ARG A 647 11.40 5.31 27.29
N PRO A 648 11.96 5.39 28.50
CA PRO A 648 12.86 6.47 28.93
C PRO A 648 14.30 6.39 28.40
N CYS A 649 14.59 5.67 27.30
CA CYS A 649 15.96 5.32 26.90
C CYS A 649 16.54 6.00 25.65
N CYS A 650 15.87 6.97 25.01
CA CYS A 650 16.35 7.52 23.73
C CYS A 650 16.39 9.06 23.68
N THR A 651 17.11 9.70 24.59
CA THR A 651 17.72 11.01 24.34
C THR A 651 19.02 10.79 23.55
N GLY A 652 19.16 11.36 22.34
CA GLY A 652 20.42 11.33 21.59
C GLY A 652 20.45 10.49 20.30
N HIS A 653 19.53 10.71 19.36
CA HIS A 653 19.84 10.45 17.94
C HIS A 653 19.93 11.77 17.18
N GLY A 654 20.71 11.81 16.09
CA GLY A 654 20.75 12.95 15.19
C GLY A 654 20.61 12.54 13.73
N LEU A 655 20.49 13.55 12.87
CA LEU A 655 20.33 13.38 11.43
C LEU A 655 21.62 12.83 10.80
N THR A 656 21.49 11.73 10.07
CA THR A 656 22.59 11.00 9.42
C THR A 656 22.44 10.93 7.90
N GLY A 657 21.31 11.38 7.38
CA GLY A 657 21.04 11.41 5.95
C GLY A 657 19.57 11.69 5.67
N ILE A 658 19.25 11.73 4.38
CA ILE A 658 17.89 11.85 3.85
C ILE A 658 17.66 10.79 2.78
N PHE A 659 16.41 10.55 2.41
CA PHE A 659 16.07 9.77 1.24
C PHE A 659 14.81 10.30 0.56
N CYS A 660 14.78 10.18 -0.76
CA CYS A 660 13.78 10.82 -1.60
C CYS A 660 13.16 9.85 -2.60
N HIS A 661 11.95 10.17 -3.06
CA HIS A 661 11.36 9.62 -4.28
C HIS A 661 10.99 10.78 -5.21
N TRP A 662 11.45 10.70 -6.45
CA TRP A 662 10.99 11.58 -7.52
C TRP A 662 10.05 10.83 -8.45
N SER A 663 9.01 11.53 -8.88
CA SER A 663 8.03 11.05 -9.84
C SER A 663 8.66 10.82 -11.23
N LYS A 664 7.90 10.24 -12.16
CA LYS A 664 8.31 10.15 -13.57
C LYS A 664 8.51 11.52 -14.23
N THR A 665 7.82 12.56 -13.74
CA THR A 665 8.00 13.95 -14.21
C THR A 665 9.19 14.64 -13.52
N GLN A 666 9.96 13.89 -12.72
CA GLN A 666 11.13 14.36 -11.97
C GLN A 666 10.81 15.42 -10.91
N ASP A 667 9.59 15.40 -10.40
CA ASP A 667 9.17 16.26 -9.28
C ASP A 667 9.29 15.46 -7.98
N LEU A 668 9.63 16.13 -6.88
CA LEU A 668 9.83 15.47 -5.59
C LEU A 668 8.48 15.08 -4.98
N ASP A 669 8.17 13.78 -4.95
CA ASP A 669 6.94 13.25 -4.37
C ASP A 669 7.11 12.87 -2.88
N PHE A 670 8.33 12.54 -2.49
CA PHE A 670 8.67 12.07 -1.14
C PHE A 670 10.06 12.51 -0.71
N LEU A 671 10.17 12.92 0.55
CA LEU A 671 11.43 13.17 1.24
C LEU A 671 11.25 12.82 2.72
N ASP A 672 12.18 12.05 3.26
CA ASP A 672 12.24 11.68 4.68
C ASP A 672 13.70 11.53 5.16
N ALA A 673 13.90 11.39 6.47
CA ALA A 673 15.20 11.41 7.11
C ALA A 673 15.67 10.05 7.62
N LEU A 674 17.01 9.90 7.66
CA LEU A 674 17.73 8.81 8.31
C LEU A 674 18.37 9.35 9.60
N SER A 675 18.15 8.65 10.72
CA SER A 675 18.71 9.03 12.02
C SER A 675 19.48 7.88 12.69
N ALA A 676 20.51 8.20 13.47
CA ALA A 676 21.27 7.25 14.27
C ALA A 676 21.61 7.84 15.65
N SER A 677 21.91 6.98 16.63
CA SER A 677 22.27 7.46 17.98
C SER A 677 23.57 8.26 17.93
N LEU A 678 23.53 9.51 18.41
CA LEU A 678 24.65 10.47 18.42
C LEU A 678 24.70 11.19 19.77
N PRO A 679 25.89 11.40 20.35
CA PRO A 679 26.04 12.09 21.64
C PRO A 679 25.67 13.59 21.56
N GLY A 680 25.12 14.13 22.66
CA GLY A 680 25.03 15.59 22.89
C GLY A 680 24.01 16.37 22.05
N VAL A 681 22.84 15.80 21.76
CA VAL A 681 21.82 16.47 20.94
C VAL A 681 21.04 17.50 21.77
N GLN A 682 21.33 18.79 21.57
CA GLN A 682 20.48 19.89 22.03
C GLN A 682 19.46 20.28 20.95
N GLU A 683 18.25 20.66 21.36
CA GLU A 683 17.23 21.21 20.45
C GLU A 683 17.68 22.59 19.95
N ALA A 684 17.80 22.75 18.63
CA ALA A 684 17.96 24.04 17.97
C ALA A 684 16.60 24.49 17.44
N ARG A 685 16.31 25.79 17.51
CA ARG A 685 15.08 26.38 16.97
C ARG A 685 15.37 27.14 15.68
N PRO A 686 14.48 27.09 14.69
CA PRO A 686 14.58 27.96 13.51
C PRO A 686 14.65 29.43 13.93
N SER A 687 15.51 30.19 13.27
CA SER A 687 15.52 31.64 13.44
C SER A 687 14.45 32.27 12.57
N ILE A 688 13.61 33.11 13.16
CA ILE A 688 12.46 33.77 12.54
C ILE A 688 12.55 35.26 12.84
N ASP A 689 12.22 36.11 11.87
CA ASP A 689 12.18 37.56 12.05
C ASP A 689 10.89 38.03 12.77
N CYS A 690 10.77 39.35 12.94
CA CYS A 690 9.59 39.98 13.57
C CYS A 690 8.29 39.80 12.78
N HIS A 691 8.36 39.41 11.50
CA HIS A 691 7.22 39.20 10.61
C HIS A 691 6.85 37.71 10.44
N GLY A 692 7.53 36.80 11.13
CA GLY A 692 7.28 35.36 11.01
C GLY A 692 8.03 34.68 9.85
N SER A 693 8.96 35.38 9.20
CA SER A 693 9.77 34.91 8.07
C SER A 693 11.02 34.16 8.54
N TYR A 694 11.38 33.07 7.87
CA TYR A 694 12.58 32.28 8.22
C TYR A 694 13.85 32.95 7.73
N TRP A 695 14.84 33.10 8.60
CA TRP A 695 16.18 33.56 8.22
C TRP A 695 16.96 32.50 7.45
N ASP A 696 17.62 32.86 6.36
CA ASP A 696 18.50 31.96 5.60
C ASP A 696 19.81 32.68 5.23
N PRO A 697 20.97 32.27 5.76
CA PRO A 697 21.15 31.17 6.69
C PRO A 697 20.85 31.50 8.16
N ALA A 698 21.03 32.76 8.56
CA ALA A 698 20.85 33.25 9.92
C ALA A 698 20.78 34.79 9.91
N PRO A 699 20.21 35.42 10.95
CA PRO A 699 20.28 36.87 11.12
C PRO A 699 21.73 37.35 11.31
N PRO A 700 22.00 38.67 11.22
CA PRO A 700 23.28 39.24 11.63
C PRO A 700 23.66 38.78 13.05
N MET A 701 24.93 38.41 13.23
CA MET A 701 25.43 37.98 14.56
C MET A 701 25.55 39.15 15.55
N ARG A 702 25.76 40.36 15.03
CA ARG A 702 25.86 41.61 15.78
C ARG A 702 24.46 42.17 16.06
N LEU A 703 24.34 43.06 17.05
CA LEU A 703 23.07 43.72 17.32
C LEU A 703 22.59 44.45 16.06
N PHE A 704 21.32 44.26 15.68
CA PHE A 704 20.76 44.89 14.49
C PHE A 704 19.34 45.39 14.72
N ARG A 705 18.93 46.37 13.92
CA ARG A 705 17.57 46.89 13.84
C ARG A 705 17.15 47.12 12.40
N GLU A 706 15.85 47.02 12.16
CA GLU A 706 15.26 47.34 10.87
C GLU A 706 15.12 48.86 10.73
N ALA A 707 15.85 49.45 9.79
CA ALA A 707 16.04 50.89 9.68
C ALA A 707 15.13 51.56 8.62
N SER A 708 14.42 50.78 7.81
CA SER A 708 13.43 51.26 6.85
C SER A 708 12.18 50.39 6.82
N MET A 709 11.15 50.84 6.11
CA MET A 709 10.09 49.95 5.64
C MET A 709 10.65 48.95 4.61
N ALA A 710 9.95 47.83 4.42
CA ALA A 710 10.28 46.85 3.38
C ALA A 710 9.66 47.26 2.04
N TYR A 711 10.49 47.61 1.06
CA TYR A 711 10.06 47.99 -0.29
C TYR A 711 9.81 46.73 -1.12
N GLY A 712 8.70 46.68 -1.86
CA GLY A 712 8.30 45.47 -2.61
C GLY A 712 7.45 44.47 -1.82
N TYR A 713 7.53 44.52 -0.48
CA TYR A 713 6.88 43.55 0.40
C TYR A 713 5.44 43.98 0.74
N ARG A 714 4.45 43.17 0.35
CA ARG A 714 3.03 43.48 0.57
C ARG A 714 2.59 43.17 2.00
N VAL A 715 2.24 44.22 2.73
CA VAL A 715 1.52 44.10 4.00
C VAL A 715 0.11 44.67 3.82
N LYS A 716 -0.93 43.88 4.08
CA LYS A 716 -2.31 44.35 4.10
C LYS A 716 -2.56 45.00 5.46
N TYR A 717 -2.93 46.27 5.44
CA TYR A 717 -3.45 46.93 6.63
C TYR A 717 -4.92 46.50 6.82
N ASN A 718 -5.24 45.86 7.94
CA ASN A 718 -6.62 45.54 8.28
C ASN A 718 -7.23 46.76 8.99
N GLU A 719 -8.03 47.54 8.26
CA GLU A 719 -8.65 48.78 8.76
C GLU A 719 -9.60 48.56 9.96
N GLU A 720 -10.15 47.34 10.12
CA GLU A 720 -11.10 47.03 11.20
C GLU A 720 -10.40 46.68 12.53
N THR A 721 -9.23 46.04 12.47
CA THR A 721 -8.49 45.58 13.66
C THR A 721 -7.30 46.48 14.03
N GLY A 722 -6.88 47.37 13.12
CA GLY A 722 -5.66 48.16 13.27
C GLY A 722 -4.38 47.31 13.21
N VAL A 723 -4.47 46.05 12.79
CA VAL A 723 -3.36 45.10 12.73
C VAL A 723 -2.81 45.05 11.30
N VAL A 724 -1.49 45.09 11.23
CA VAL A 724 -0.70 44.94 10.01
C VAL A 724 -0.61 43.43 9.71
N GLU A 725 -1.42 42.93 8.77
CA GLU A 725 -1.45 41.52 8.37
C GLU A 725 -0.60 41.31 7.09
N ALA A 726 0.38 40.41 7.13
CA ALA A 726 1.12 40.02 5.93
C ALA A 726 0.14 39.49 4.87
N ASN A 727 0.30 39.91 3.61
CA ASN A 727 -0.65 39.54 2.55
C ASN A 727 -0.38 38.13 2.01
N SER A 728 -0.44 37.13 2.86
CA SER A 728 -0.82 35.74 2.55
C SER A 728 -0.81 34.95 3.87
N SER A 729 -1.39 33.76 3.89
CA SER A 729 -1.21 32.79 4.97
C SER A 729 0.24 32.26 5.13
N GLU A 730 1.22 32.88 4.46
CA GLU A 730 2.55 32.31 4.15
C GLU A 730 3.63 33.42 4.27
N ALA A 731 4.65 33.21 5.10
CA ALA A 731 5.74 34.16 5.31
C ALA A 731 6.92 33.89 4.35
N PRO A 732 7.55 34.90 3.74
CA PRO A 732 8.68 34.71 2.82
C PRO A 732 9.93 34.19 3.55
N ILE A 733 10.95 33.85 2.79
CA ILE A 733 12.30 33.59 3.31
C ILE A 733 13.05 34.91 3.36
N VAL A 734 13.77 35.19 4.45
CA VAL A 734 14.58 36.41 4.58
C VAL A 734 16.06 36.07 4.66
N SER A 735 16.88 36.81 3.94
CA SER A 735 18.35 36.73 4.00
C SER A 735 18.93 38.12 4.18
N TRP A 736 20.24 38.24 4.39
CA TRP A 736 20.88 39.54 4.44
C TRP A 736 22.25 39.61 3.77
N LEU A 737 22.61 40.81 3.31
CA LEU A 737 23.90 41.14 2.73
C LEU A 737 24.56 42.29 3.51
N ASP A 738 25.86 42.16 3.75
CA ASP A 738 26.68 43.18 4.39
C ASP A 738 27.11 44.25 3.37
N CYS A 739 26.80 45.51 3.66
CA CYS A 739 27.16 46.66 2.84
C CYS A 739 28.29 47.53 3.44
N GLU A 740 28.78 47.20 4.65
CA GLU A 740 29.90 47.91 5.32
C GLU A 740 31.23 47.60 4.64
N ARG A 741 31.40 46.36 4.17
CA ARG A 741 32.66 45.87 3.63
C ARG A 741 32.90 46.33 2.21
N VAL A 742 34.18 46.46 1.87
CA VAL A 742 34.64 46.79 0.51
C VAL A 742 34.33 45.65 -0.45
N LEU A 743 33.72 45.96 -1.59
CA LEU A 743 33.29 45.00 -2.60
C LEU A 743 34.23 45.01 -3.82
N GLU A 744 34.50 43.82 -4.34
CA GLU A 744 35.14 43.61 -5.64
C GLU A 744 34.07 43.61 -6.74
N SER A 745 33.00 42.82 -6.58
CA SER A 745 31.95 42.71 -7.60
C SER A 745 30.59 42.32 -7.01
N ILE A 746 29.51 42.71 -7.68
CA ILE A 746 28.15 42.25 -7.42
C ILE A 746 27.62 41.48 -8.64
N GLN A 747 27.13 40.27 -8.44
CA GLN A 747 26.49 39.47 -9.49
C GLN A 747 24.99 39.34 -9.23
N ALA A 748 24.17 39.76 -10.19
CA ALA A 748 22.73 39.56 -10.21
C ALA A 748 22.37 38.42 -11.17
N THR A 749 21.54 37.49 -10.72
CA THR A 749 21.07 36.36 -11.55
C THR A 749 19.56 36.42 -11.74
N PHE A 750 19.13 36.26 -12.98
CA PHE A 750 17.74 36.38 -13.39
C PHE A 750 17.21 35.05 -13.94
N CYS A 751 15.94 34.75 -13.68
CA CYS A 751 15.19 33.74 -14.42
C CYS A 751 14.49 34.36 -15.64
N HIS A 752 13.77 33.54 -16.40
CA HIS A 752 12.96 34.00 -17.53
C HIS A 752 11.94 35.07 -17.11
N ARG A 753 11.63 36.02 -18.01
CA ARG A 753 10.61 37.04 -17.73
C ARG A 753 9.25 36.37 -17.54
N THR A 754 8.63 36.62 -16.40
CA THR A 754 7.29 36.15 -16.07
C THR A 754 6.24 37.16 -16.58
N LYS A 755 4.96 36.82 -16.49
CA LYS A 755 3.85 37.75 -16.81
C LYS A 755 3.64 38.83 -15.75
N THR A 756 4.41 38.82 -14.66
CA THR A 756 4.30 39.82 -13.58
C THR A 756 5.31 40.94 -13.80
N SER A 757 5.03 42.12 -13.23
CA SER A 757 5.96 43.25 -13.21
C SER A 757 7.05 43.10 -12.14
N GLN A 758 7.11 41.97 -11.43
CA GLN A 758 8.12 41.67 -10.43
C GLN A 758 9.48 41.49 -11.10
N ILE A 759 10.54 42.05 -10.52
CA ILE A 759 11.91 41.81 -11.01
C ILE A 759 12.20 40.29 -10.93
N PRO A 760 12.62 39.62 -12.03
CA PRO A 760 12.87 38.17 -12.05
C PRO A 760 14.24 37.82 -11.44
N LEU A 761 14.64 38.52 -10.38
CA LEU A 761 15.92 38.36 -9.71
C LEU A 761 15.86 37.15 -8.76
N VAL A 762 16.61 36.09 -9.06
CA VAL A 762 16.62 34.85 -8.24
C VAL A 762 17.79 34.79 -7.26
N ALA A 763 18.89 35.46 -7.58
CA ALA A 763 20.06 35.52 -6.69
C ALA A 763 20.83 36.83 -6.81
N LEU A 764 21.43 37.25 -5.70
CA LEU A 764 22.34 38.38 -5.61
C LEU A 764 23.58 37.96 -4.81
N SER A 765 24.76 38.04 -5.43
CA SER A 765 26.03 37.61 -4.83
C SER A 765 26.99 38.77 -4.69
N PHE A 766 27.51 38.98 -3.48
CA PHE A 766 28.51 39.98 -3.16
C PHE A 766 29.87 39.30 -3.00
N ARG A 767 30.84 39.69 -3.82
CA ARG A 767 32.25 39.31 -3.66
C ARG A 767 32.98 40.46 -2.98
N TYR A 768 33.50 40.21 -1.80
CA TYR A 768 34.26 41.18 -1.01
C TYR A 768 35.73 41.20 -1.43
N ALA A 769 36.43 42.30 -1.12
CA ALA A 769 37.84 42.47 -1.47
C ALA A 769 38.78 41.44 -0.81
N ASP A 770 38.34 40.75 0.25
CA ASP A 770 39.05 39.63 0.88
C ASP A 770 38.71 38.26 0.26
N SER A 771 38.12 38.25 -0.94
CA SER A 771 37.68 37.07 -1.69
C SER A 771 36.52 36.29 -1.05
N HIS A 772 35.97 36.75 0.08
CA HIS A 772 34.75 36.16 0.62
C HIS A 772 33.56 36.42 -0.31
N VAL A 773 32.65 35.44 -0.43
CA VAL A 773 31.44 35.59 -1.24
C VAL A 773 30.22 35.28 -0.37
N THR A 774 29.26 36.19 -0.37
CA THR A 774 27.95 35.99 0.24
C THR A 774 26.88 36.04 -0.85
N THR A 775 25.99 35.06 -0.86
CA THR A 775 24.91 34.97 -1.85
C THR A 775 23.57 34.86 -1.16
N VAL A 776 22.61 35.68 -1.62
CA VAL A 776 21.19 35.49 -1.37
C VAL A 776 20.62 34.73 -2.56
N GLY A 777 19.89 33.63 -2.31
CA GLY A 777 19.39 32.73 -3.37
C GLY A 777 20.38 31.61 -3.75
N PRO A 778 20.19 30.92 -4.89
CA PRO A 778 21.13 29.90 -5.36
C PRO A 778 22.53 30.47 -5.68
N SER A 779 23.57 29.70 -5.36
CA SER A 779 24.97 30.10 -5.48
C SER A 779 25.74 29.37 -6.58
N GLU A 780 25.27 28.22 -7.04
CA GLU A 780 25.83 27.51 -8.19
C GLU A 780 24.73 27.18 -9.21
N PHE A 781 25.02 27.38 -10.50
CA PHE A 781 24.11 27.11 -11.61
C PHE A 781 24.75 26.15 -12.62
N TYR A 782 24.01 25.13 -13.02
CA TYR A 782 24.48 24.10 -13.94
C TYR A 782 23.68 24.13 -15.24
N ALA A 783 24.38 24.01 -16.37
CA ALA A 783 23.74 23.89 -17.67
C ALA A 783 22.87 22.61 -17.73
N PRO A 784 21.71 22.64 -18.39
CA PRO A 784 20.92 21.44 -18.62
C PRO A 784 21.75 20.40 -19.38
N SER A 785 21.55 19.12 -19.04
CA SER A 785 22.25 18.02 -19.70
C SER A 785 21.92 17.99 -21.20
N SER A 786 22.80 17.43 -22.05
CA SER A 786 22.66 17.46 -23.52
C SER A 786 21.36 16.85 -24.08
N THR A 787 20.60 16.12 -23.27
CA THR A 787 19.28 15.57 -23.62
C THR A 787 18.12 16.56 -23.48
N GLU A 788 18.33 17.74 -22.89
CA GLU A 788 17.33 18.78 -22.64
C GLU A 788 17.59 20.05 -23.49
N GLN A 789 18.17 19.87 -24.70
CA GLN A 789 18.64 20.96 -25.58
C GLN A 789 17.56 21.89 -26.17
N ASP A 790 16.27 21.64 -25.93
CA ASP A 790 15.17 22.42 -26.52
C ASP A 790 14.65 23.58 -25.66
N VAL A 791 15.21 23.79 -24.46
CA VAL A 791 14.86 24.92 -23.60
C VAL A 791 16.11 25.77 -23.42
N GLY A 792 16.07 27.03 -23.87
CA GLY A 792 17.19 27.97 -23.72
C GLY A 792 17.68 28.12 -22.27
N LEU A 793 18.81 28.80 -22.07
CA LEU A 793 19.36 29.08 -20.73
C LEU A 793 18.27 29.69 -19.82
N HIS A 794 17.76 28.91 -18.85
CA HIS A 794 16.71 29.33 -17.91
C HIS A 794 17.18 30.46 -16.98
N TYR A 795 18.48 30.52 -16.70
CA TYR A 795 19.12 31.53 -15.86
C TYR A 795 20.13 32.36 -16.66
N THR A 796 20.14 33.67 -16.43
CA THR A 796 21.12 34.62 -16.97
C THR A 796 21.81 35.36 -15.84
N HIS A 797 23.09 35.72 -16.04
CA HIS A 797 23.91 36.37 -15.02
C HIS A 797 24.42 37.70 -15.56
N ASP A 798 24.37 38.73 -14.72
CA ASP A 798 24.99 40.02 -14.98
C ASP A 798 25.89 40.39 -13.79
N THR A 799 27.11 40.86 -14.07
CA THR A 799 28.13 41.13 -13.04
C THR A 799 28.63 42.55 -13.16
N TRP A 800 28.56 43.29 -12.07
CA TRP A 800 29.09 44.63 -11.93
C TRP A 800 30.38 44.62 -11.10
N ASP A 801 31.46 45.12 -11.68
CA ASP A 801 32.73 45.37 -10.99
C ASP A 801 32.64 46.68 -10.18
N VAL A 802 32.75 46.57 -8.86
CA VAL A 802 32.64 47.68 -7.91
C VAL A 802 33.99 48.39 -7.71
N GLN A 803 35.07 47.86 -8.30
CA GLN A 803 36.42 48.42 -8.29
C GLN A 803 37.00 48.62 -6.88
N GLY A 804 36.70 47.70 -5.96
CA GLY A 804 37.22 47.77 -4.59
C GLY A 804 36.66 48.95 -3.79
N SER A 805 35.40 49.34 -4.02
CA SER A 805 34.72 50.44 -3.34
C SER A 805 33.62 49.97 -2.39
N GLN A 806 33.21 50.82 -1.45
CA GLN A 806 32.02 50.60 -0.62
C GLN A 806 30.75 51.08 -1.34
N LEU A 807 29.60 50.54 -0.97
CA LEU A 807 28.31 50.98 -1.49
C LEU A 807 27.86 52.28 -0.82
N LYS A 808 27.44 53.24 -1.63
CA LYS A 808 26.90 54.53 -1.18
C LYS A 808 25.39 54.52 -1.12
N THR A 809 24.73 54.07 -2.19
CA THR A 809 23.28 54.20 -2.33
C THR A 809 22.69 53.00 -3.05
N LEU A 810 21.50 52.56 -2.63
CA LEU A 810 20.66 51.61 -3.37
C LEU A 810 19.40 52.34 -3.85
N ARG A 811 19.16 52.32 -5.15
CA ARG A 811 17.93 52.79 -5.79
C ARG A 811 16.97 51.63 -5.99
N LEU A 812 15.72 51.79 -5.56
CA LEU A 812 14.66 50.79 -5.72
C LEU A 812 13.48 51.40 -6.47
N TRP A 813 12.96 50.67 -7.46
CA TRP A 813 11.73 51.02 -8.18
C TRP A 813 10.61 50.10 -7.75
N THR A 814 9.48 50.70 -7.38
CA THR A 814 8.21 49.98 -7.16
C THR A 814 7.14 50.53 -8.10
N ASN A 815 6.14 49.70 -8.40
CA ASN A 815 4.96 50.13 -9.13
C ASN A 815 3.83 50.59 -8.19
N ALA A 816 2.70 51.02 -8.75
CA ALA A 816 1.52 51.45 -7.99
C ALA A 816 0.97 50.38 -7.00
N SER A 817 1.29 49.10 -7.22
CA SER A 817 0.93 47.99 -6.32
C SER A 817 2.03 47.64 -5.31
N GLN A 818 3.00 48.55 -5.09
CA GLN A 818 4.16 48.37 -4.21
C GLN A 818 4.98 47.11 -4.51
N THR A 819 4.98 46.66 -5.76
CA THR A 819 5.75 45.48 -6.21
C THR A 819 7.13 45.95 -6.66
N LEU A 820 8.19 45.25 -6.27
CA LEU A 820 9.57 45.60 -6.64
C LEU A 820 9.80 45.28 -8.14
N THR A 821 10.04 46.32 -8.94
CA THR A 821 10.17 46.19 -10.39
C THR A 821 11.61 46.33 -10.87
N GLY A 822 12.45 47.08 -10.15
CA GLY A 822 13.84 47.31 -10.52
C GLY A 822 14.74 47.75 -9.36
N LEU A 823 16.05 47.62 -9.54
CA LEU A 823 17.05 48.08 -8.58
C LEU A 823 18.38 48.49 -9.23
N GLN A 824 19.13 49.37 -8.57
CA GLN A 824 20.45 49.85 -9.01
C GLN A 824 21.32 50.22 -7.80
N PHE A 825 22.61 49.85 -7.82
CA PHE A 825 23.59 50.21 -6.81
C PHE A 825 24.49 51.37 -7.26
N LEU A 826 24.92 52.19 -6.31
CA LEU A 826 25.91 53.25 -6.50
C LEU A 826 27.06 53.05 -5.52
N ALA A 827 28.28 53.05 -6.02
CA ALA A 827 29.51 52.99 -5.23
C ALA A 827 29.91 54.38 -4.71
N GLN A 828 30.71 54.42 -3.65
CA GLN A 828 31.27 55.66 -3.11
C GLN A 828 32.23 56.35 -4.10
N SER A 829 32.85 55.58 -5.00
CA SER A 829 33.63 56.09 -6.13
C SER A 829 32.81 56.87 -7.16
N GLY A 830 31.47 56.78 -7.09
CA GLY A 830 30.55 57.37 -8.07
C GLY A 830 30.20 56.43 -9.23
N ALA A 831 30.75 55.21 -9.28
CA ALA A 831 30.36 54.20 -10.25
C ALA A 831 28.93 53.71 -9.98
N GLU A 832 28.13 53.54 -11.04
CA GLU A 832 26.79 52.99 -10.96
C GLU A 832 26.75 51.57 -11.54
N SER A 833 25.97 50.68 -10.93
CA SER A 833 25.65 49.37 -11.50
C SER A 833 24.72 49.52 -12.71
N PRO A 834 24.58 48.47 -13.54
CA PRO A 834 23.45 48.37 -14.46
C PRO A 834 22.13 48.52 -13.71
N ARG A 835 21.12 49.06 -14.40
CA ARG A 835 19.74 49.08 -13.92
C ARG A 835 19.14 47.71 -14.16
N TRP A 836 18.90 46.97 -13.08
CA TRP A 836 18.34 45.63 -13.16
C TRP A 836 16.83 45.67 -12.99
N GLY A 837 16.08 45.06 -13.93
CA GLY A 837 14.61 45.06 -13.93
C GLY A 837 13.99 46.23 -14.70
N ASP A 838 12.71 46.52 -14.42
CA ASP A 838 11.98 47.65 -14.98
C ASP A 838 12.13 48.88 -14.06
N CYS A 839 12.92 49.84 -14.55
CA CYS A 839 13.29 51.07 -13.84
C CYS A 839 12.63 52.32 -14.47
N GLU A 840 11.49 52.14 -15.16
CA GLU A 840 10.77 53.22 -15.86
C GLU A 840 9.62 53.83 -15.02
N THR A 841 9.33 53.29 -13.83
CA THR A 841 8.31 53.84 -12.90
C THR A 841 8.76 55.18 -12.28
N GLU A 842 7.80 56.00 -11.82
CA GLU A 842 8.10 57.32 -11.20
C GLU A 842 9.08 57.20 -10.03
N GLY A 843 10.26 57.84 -10.18
CA GLY A 843 11.27 58.16 -9.14
C GLY A 843 11.74 57.01 -8.23
N PRO A 844 13.00 56.53 -8.33
CA PRO A 844 13.48 55.50 -7.40
C PRO A 844 13.50 56.01 -5.96
N VAL A 845 13.21 55.11 -5.03
CA VAL A 845 13.54 55.32 -3.61
C VAL A 845 15.04 55.11 -3.44
N GLU A 846 15.73 56.10 -2.86
CA GLU A 846 17.15 56.02 -2.55
C GLU A 846 17.36 55.65 -1.07
N LEU A 847 18.09 54.55 -0.84
CA LEU A 847 18.51 54.10 0.49
C LEU A 847 20.00 54.36 0.67
N ASP A 848 20.34 55.05 1.76
CA ASP A 848 21.73 55.31 2.13
C ASP A 848 22.38 54.05 2.75
N LEU A 849 23.49 53.61 2.15
CA LEU A 849 24.23 52.42 2.54
C LEU A 849 25.53 52.74 3.31
N GLN A 850 25.79 54.02 3.60
CA GLN A 850 26.95 54.43 4.37
C GLN A 850 26.73 54.24 5.87
N THR A 851 27.81 53.93 6.58
CA THR A 851 27.81 53.82 8.05
C THR A 851 27.38 55.15 8.66
N SER A 852 26.43 55.09 9.60
CA SER A 852 25.93 56.30 10.25
C SER A 852 26.97 56.94 11.18
N SER A 853 26.81 58.23 11.46
CA SER A 853 27.63 58.93 12.45
C SER A 853 27.53 58.35 13.87
N GLU A 854 26.51 57.55 14.14
CA GLU A 854 26.27 56.86 15.41
C GLU A 854 26.93 55.47 15.48
N GLY A 855 27.72 55.07 14.47
CA GLY A 855 28.44 53.79 14.46
C GLY A 855 27.61 52.59 14.00
N TRP A 856 26.49 52.82 13.31
CA TRP A 856 25.68 51.75 12.72
C TRP A 856 26.06 51.51 11.26
N ALA A 857 26.60 50.32 11.00
CA ALA A 857 26.83 49.79 9.67
C ALA A 857 25.51 49.47 8.97
N LYS A 858 25.49 49.48 7.64
CA LYS A 858 24.30 49.17 6.85
C LYS A 858 24.35 47.76 6.29
N GLY A 859 23.19 47.12 6.26
CA GLY A 859 22.97 45.84 5.58
C GLY A 859 21.65 45.84 4.82
N LEU A 860 21.48 44.87 3.93
CA LEU A 860 20.24 44.69 3.17
C LEU A 860 19.57 43.41 3.60
N LYS A 861 18.36 43.50 4.16
CA LYS A 861 17.46 42.36 4.34
C LYS A 861 16.69 42.14 3.06
N VAL A 862 16.77 40.93 2.51
CA VAL A 862 16.20 40.55 1.22
C VAL A 862 15.12 39.50 1.44
N PHE A 863 13.94 39.74 0.90
CA PHE A 863 12.78 38.85 0.99
C PHE A 863 12.67 38.04 -0.29
N ILE A 864 12.65 36.71 -0.16
CA ILE A 864 12.53 35.75 -1.25
C ILE A 864 11.20 35.02 -1.13
N ASP A 865 10.43 35.00 -2.21
CA ASP A 865 9.17 34.27 -2.29
C ASP A 865 8.90 33.80 -3.73
N SER A 866 7.90 32.96 -3.88
CA SER A 866 7.44 32.45 -5.17
C SER A 866 6.81 33.55 -6.04
N ASP A 867 7.06 33.47 -7.34
CA ASP A 867 6.44 34.33 -8.35
C ASP A 867 4.94 34.02 -8.63
N GLY A 868 4.42 32.91 -8.06
CA GLY A 868 3.02 32.58 -7.87
C GLY A 868 2.19 32.24 -9.12
N LYS A 869 2.79 31.96 -10.29
CA LYS A 869 2.00 31.85 -11.55
C LYS A 869 2.38 30.80 -12.59
N ASN A 870 3.25 29.83 -12.29
CA ASN A 870 3.65 28.78 -13.24
C ASN A 870 3.43 27.35 -12.72
N THR A 871 3.45 26.37 -13.64
CA THR A 871 3.44 24.93 -13.30
C THR A 871 4.68 24.50 -12.50
N ARG A 872 5.76 25.31 -12.56
CA ARG A 872 6.92 25.32 -11.66
C ARG A 872 7.22 26.78 -11.30
N GLU A 873 6.99 27.15 -10.05
CA GLU A 873 7.21 28.52 -9.56
C GLU A 873 8.70 28.76 -9.28
N ASP A 874 9.27 29.85 -9.81
CA ASP A 874 10.62 30.30 -9.44
C ASP A 874 10.55 31.13 -8.14
N TYR A 875 11.58 31.02 -7.31
CA TYR A 875 11.72 31.84 -6.09
C TYR A 875 12.57 33.06 -6.39
N VAL A 876 11.96 34.24 -6.31
CA VAL A 876 12.55 35.53 -6.68
C VAL A 876 12.60 36.48 -5.49
N VAL A 877 13.44 37.51 -5.59
CA VAL A 877 13.47 38.61 -4.64
C VAL A 877 12.19 39.44 -4.80
N VAL A 878 11.34 39.40 -3.79
CA VAL A 878 10.06 40.11 -3.75
C VAL A 878 10.13 41.43 -2.99
N GLY A 879 11.12 41.61 -2.12
CA GLY A 879 11.30 42.86 -1.38
C GLY A 879 12.68 43.04 -0.78
N ILE A 880 12.99 44.28 -0.41
CA ILE A 880 14.26 44.69 0.19
C ILE A 880 13.99 45.71 1.32
N GLN A 881 14.70 45.56 2.43
CA GLN A 881 14.63 46.45 3.59
C GLN A 881 16.04 46.79 4.08
N LEU A 882 16.24 48.02 4.54
CA LEU A 882 17.50 48.46 5.12
C LEU A 882 17.64 47.95 6.57
N LEU A 883 18.79 47.39 6.88
CA LEU A 883 19.21 47.05 8.24
C LEU A 883 20.28 48.02 8.73
N GLU A 884 20.24 48.31 10.02
CA GLU A 884 21.35 48.89 10.76
C GLU A 884 21.93 47.83 11.68
N ILE A 885 23.23 47.61 11.58
CA ILE A 885 23.99 46.59 12.29
C ILE A 885 25.09 47.32 13.07
N GLU A 886 25.31 46.96 14.33
CA GLU A 886 26.40 47.50 15.14
C GLU A 886 27.74 47.35 14.39
N SER A 887 28.53 48.42 14.24
CA SER A 887 29.76 48.37 13.44
C SER A 887 30.81 47.44 14.06
N SER A 888 31.67 46.89 13.21
CA SER A 888 32.80 46.04 13.64
C SER A 888 33.98 46.83 14.22
N SER A 889 33.91 48.17 14.12
CA SER A 889 34.96 49.11 14.53
C SER A 889 34.77 49.70 15.94
N THR A 890 33.70 49.26 16.62
CA THR A 890 33.40 49.49 18.05
C THR A 890 33.49 48.18 18.80
#